data_AF-A0A3D4ZUV5-F1
#
_entry.id   AF-A0A3D4ZUV5-F1
#
_cell.length_a   1.000
_cell.length_b   1.000
_cell.length_c   1.000
_cell.angle_alpha   90.00
_cell.angle_beta   90.00
_cell.angle_gamma   90.00
#
_symmetry.space_group_name_H-M   'P 1'
#
loop_
_entity.id
_entity.type
_entity.pdbx_description
1 polymer ?
#
loop_
_entity_poly.entity_id
_entity_poly.type
_entity_poly.pdbx_seq_one_letter_code
_entity_poly.pdbx_strand_id
1 'polypeptide(L)'
;GRYWDHSRYYERDRDLFRKYQPLCRALALAGWEPVTYARSSEPSVYVERYGPADGVVWLTLLNEDARPHATRLSIDARGLGLDPAGVRALDVLSGQAVELTRADGALGADLEVPADGVIALQLATPEASAKWRAAMALETVERGSVMRKVDAEKPPVPAYWVPRGTAPGRESLGEQQLMVLGEGMAQSCSQWAMLFQPDITPVTLRVRVAGEDIEGGKAAVDCRIAWVTPSFTHYETQTFDLPTGTYGLTDLEFTIEAEHALRSIQLIPTRTGKGKLKFARISLSDANREEYVIDPSFEQWYEPVPDGLRGRVDADYAALGSALTALARGGASVTSESTRGHLLSASGICSGLRTAIAEQQAQNGCRRVLRDIETVERHLGFVTLAAFGIAPPKVNGPVTAAPGDRIELTVAVPEVAGLPTQTQILCSALDVTPTAGGGAVQIPADAAIGTVYTVDGLLHIGPAGRAVAVRASHQITVMPPLELELTSSGIDTETGAARVSIRVRNNRLKPVTADLSVTPPQGWRVTGPGKVQVGPGKDQSVETQLAATGAAEPGMVEVSVAAKAGADEAFGRLSVLYIPKDANLVRNPGFEDGAANWGMDATAASIATEVARSGSASLKMSNPTVLRSQCSQGVTLNQQQPCAILVRASSKAVDVSGPRNREYSLYVDIYYTDGTPLYGQTYQFETGTTDWQLGELYLEPAKPIRNVNVYLLLRGKSGTAYFDDVAVMEDPRRKGNVARDAEVTVDSSYGGGYGPAPITDGIIQTDDLHWTEAAWASAENDQEHFIALKLPEPRPVGKLSIYWSLDAGLPRTSRLIHVQVRDGDTWRTAKEVLSTERVPMTQIALDEPITAAEWRLLQPPNQGSAQRTGLMWVREVELLSPAQ
;
A
#
# COMPACT_ATOMS: atom_id res chain seq x y z
N GLY A 1 -10.36 -15.18 23.11
CA GLY A 1 -10.75 -16.60 22.85
C GLY A 1 -9.74 -17.24 21.93
N ARG A 2 -9.67 -18.58 21.86
CA ARG A 2 -8.77 -19.26 20.90
C ARG A 2 -9.33 -19.09 19.49
N TYR A 3 -8.44 -18.90 18.52
CA TYR A 3 -8.78 -18.64 17.11
C TYR A 3 -9.72 -19.71 16.52
N TRP A 4 -9.44 -20.98 16.79
CA TRP A 4 -10.20 -22.12 16.26
C TRP A 4 -11.58 -22.34 16.89
N ASP A 5 -11.91 -21.64 17.97
CA ASP A 5 -13.22 -21.72 18.63
C ASP A 5 -14.26 -20.79 17.99
N HIS A 6 -13.89 -20.02 16.96
CA HIS A 6 -14.74 -19.00 16.34
C HIS A 6 -14.79 -19.20 14.82
N SER A 7 -15.90 -19.74 14.34
CA SER A 7 -16.11 -19.99 12.90
C SER A 7 -15.86 -18.77 12.04
N ARG A 8 -16.36 -17.60 12.45
CA ARG A 8 -16.12 -16.35 11.73
C ARG A 8 -14.63 -16.05 11.46
N TYR A 9 -13.71 -16.41 12.37
CA TYR A 9 -12.29 -16.06 12.22
C TYR A 9 -11.61 -17.00 11.24
N TYR A 10 -11.76 -18.31 11.44
CA TYR A 10 -11.15 -19.27 10.54
C TYR A 10 -11.85 -19.39 9.19
N GLU A 11 -13.12 -18.97 9.07
CA GLU A 11 -13.81 -18.83 7.78
C GLU A 11 -13.32 -17.57 7.04
N ARG A 12 -13.15 -16.43 7.74
CA ARG A 12 -12.58 -15.19 7.17
C ARG A 12 -11.20 -15.43 6.56
N ASP A 13 -10.31 -16.08 7.32
CA ASP A 13 -8.92 -16.28 6.88
C ASP A 13 -8.76 -17.61 6.10
N ARG A 14 -9.86 -18.33 5.83
CA ARG A 14 -9.80 -19.68 5.28
C ARG A 14 -9.05 -19.75 3.97
N ASP A 15 -9.26 -18.79 3.10
CA ASP A 15 -8.61 -18.78 1.79
C ASP A 15 -7.09 -18.63 1.93
N LEU A 16 -6.62 -17.93 2.97
CA LEU A 16 -5.20 -17.90 3.32
C LEU A 16 -4.72 -19.29 3.74
N PHE A 17 -5.45 -20.00 4.60
CA PHE A 17 -5.08 -21.38 4.97
C PHE A 17 -5.10 -22.33 3.78
N ARG A 18 -6.11 -22.24 2.91
CA ARG A 18 -6.23 -23.08 1.70
C ARG A 18 -5.09 -22.82 0.71
N LYS A 19 -4.60 -21.58 0.63
CA LYS A 19 -3.54 -21.18 -0.29
C LYS A 19 -2.15 -21.43 0.28
N TYR A 20 -1.84 -20.85 1.42
CA TYR A 20 -0.47 -20.80 1.95
C TYR A 20 -0.08 -22.04 2.74
N GLN A 21 -0.97 -22.61 3.57
CA GLN A 21 -0.58 -23.74 4.43
C GLN A 21 -0.13 -24.98 3.63
N PRO A 22 -0.81 -25.40 2.54
CA PRO A 22 -0.30 -26.47 1.68
C PRO A 22 1.04 -26.15 1.03
N LEU A 23 1.26 -24.90 0.60
CA LEU A 23 2.51 -24.47 -0.03
C LEU A 23 3.66 -24.45 0.97
N CYS A 24 3.49 -23.86 2.15
CA CYS A 24 4.50 -23.89 3.21
C CYS A 24 4.87 -25.33 3.59
N ARG A 25 3.89 -26.22 3.67
CA ARG A 25 4.14 -27.65 3.90
C ARG A 25 4.90 -28.29 2.74
N ALA A 26 4.57 -27.97 1.50
CA ALA A 26 5.27 -28.49 0.33
C ALA A 26 6.74 -28.04 0.30
N LEU A 27 7.01 -26.76 0.58
CA LEU A 27 8.38 -26.22 0.71
C LEU A 27 9.14 -26.92 1.84
N ALA A 28 8.52 -27.05 3.02
CA ALA A 28 9.14 -27.72 4.17
C ALA A 28 9.46 -29.20 3.89
N LEU A 29 8.57 -29.93 3.20
CA LEU A 29 8.80 -31.32 2.81
C LEU A 29 9.83 -31.47 1.70
N ALA A 30 9.92 -30.51 0.78
CA ALA A 30 10.97 -30.48 -0.25
C ALA A 30 12.36 -30.29 0.38
N GLY A 31 12.43 -29.64 1.56
CA GLY A 31 13.65 -29.45 2.33
C GLY A 31 14.42 -28.23 1.85
N TRP A 32 14.77 -27.34 2.79
CA TRP A 32 15.61 -26.16 2.51
C TRP A 32 17.04 -26.58 2.22
N GLU A 33 17.69 -25.84 1.32
CA GLU A 33 19.03 -26.14 0.86
C GLU A 33 19.92 -24.89 0.84
N PRO A 34 21.16 -24.96 1.38
CA PRO A 34 22.01 -23.78 1.54
C PRO A 34 22.64 -23.27 0.24
N VAL A 35 22.74 -24.11 -0.78
CA VAL A 35 23.30 -23.72 -2.10
C VAL A 35 22.13 -23.50 -3.05
N THR A 36 21.81 -22.24 -3.35
CA THR A 36 20.58 -21.86 -4.06
C THR A 36 20.59 -22.21 -5.55
N TYR A 37 21.76 -22.14 -6.22
CA TYR A 37 21.88 -22.20 -7.69
C TYR A 37 20.99 -21.18 -8.45
N ALA A 38 20.52 -20.15 -7.76
CA ALA A 38 19.83 -19.01 -8.34
C ALA A 38 20.25 -17.72 -7.64
N ARG A 39 20.22 -16.60 -8.36
CA ARG A 39 20.70 -15.29 -7.87
C ARG A 39 19.86 -14.15 -8.44
N SER A 40 19.48 -13.22 -7.56
CA SER A 40 18.88 -11.93 -7.90
C SER A 40 19.95 -10.93 -8.37
N SER A 41 19.63 -10.08 -9.34
CA SER A 41 20.46 -8.91 -9.69
C SER A 41 20.29 -7.75 -8.71
N GLU A 42 19.17 -7.70 -8.01
CA GLU A 42 18.84 -6.71 -6.98
C GLU A 42 19.28 -7.21 -5.59
N PRO A 43 20.21 -6.51 -4.90
CA PRO A 43 20.70 -6.91 -3.58
C PRO A 43 19.62 -7.01 -2.49
N SER A 44 18.53 -6.24 -2.63
CA SER A 44 17.43 -6.19 -1.64
C SER A 44 16.43 -7.34 -1.80
N VAL A 45 16.64 -8.25 -2.76
CA VAL A 45 15.79 -9.43 -3.00
C VAL A 45 16.55 -10.71 -2.64
N TYR A 46 16.08 -11.39 -1.59
CA TYR A 46 16.66 -12.62 -1.07
C TYR A 46 16.09 -13.86 -1.77
N VAL A 47 16.96 -14.78 -2.22
CA VAL A 47 16.55 -15.99 -2.93
C VAL A 47 16.89 -17.24 -2.12
N GLU A 48 15.90 -18.07 -1.82
CA GLU A 48 16.10 -19.38 -1.18
C GLU A 48 15.70 -20.54 -2.09
N ARG A 49 16.23 -21.74 -1.83
CA ARG A 49 15.92 -22.98 -2.55
C ARG A 49 15.34 -24.05 -1.62
N TYR A 50 14.34 -24.77 -2.14
CA TYR A 50 13.83 -26.00 -1.53
C TYR A 50 13.74 -27.14 -2.56
N GLY A 51 14.07 -28.37 -2.17
CA GLY A 51 14.20 -29.52 -3.08
C GLY A 51 15.54 -29.51 -3.84
N PRO A 52 15.76 -30.40 -4.82
CA PRO A 52 14.73 -31.09 -5.61
C PRO A 52 14.05 -32.24 -4.87
N ALA A 53 12.74 -32.40 -5.10
CA ALA A 53 11.98 -33.58 -4.75
C ALA A 53 11.10 -33.97 -5.96
N ASP A 54 11.19 -35.23 -6.40
CA ASP A 54 10.43 -35.77 -7.55
C ASP A 54 10.51 -34.92 -8.83
N GLY A 55 11.68 -34.32 -9.10
CA GLY A 55 11.91 -33.48 -10.29
C GLY A 55 11.31 -32.07 -10.21
N VAL A 56 10.92 -31.63 -9.01
CA VAL A 56 10.43 -30.28 -8.72
C VAL A 56 11.42 -29.56 -7.80
N VAL A 57 11.81 -28.35 -8.18
CA VAL A 57 12.58 -27.40 -7.35
C VAL A 57 11.71 -26.19 -7.05
N TRP A 58 11.86 -25.64 -5.86
CA TRP A 58 11.18 -24.42 -5.46
C TRP A 58 12.18 -23.31 -5.17
N LEU A 59 11.85 -22.10 -5.59
CA LEU A 59 12.58 -20.89 -5.22
C LEU A 59 11.62 -19.90 -4.55
N THR A 60 12.05 -19.25 -3.47
CA THR A 60 11.35 -18.09 -2.91
C THR A 60 12.19 -16.84 -3.17
N LEU A 61 11.54 -15.74 -3.53
CA LEU A 61 12.15 -14.42 -3.67
C LEU A 61 11.46 -13.49 -2.68
N LEU A 62 12.16 -13.07 -1.63
CA LEU A 62 11.66 -12.23 -0.56
C LEU A 62 12.18 -10.79 -0.72
N ASN A 63 11.27 -9.83 -0.59
CA ASN A 63 11.56 -8.41 -0.48
C ASN A 63 10.97 -7.89 0.84
N GLU A 64 11.83 -7.43 1.75
CA GLU A 64 11.42 -6.87 3.05
C GLU A 64 11.27 -5.34 3.01
N ASP A 65 11.61 -4.69 1.89
CA ASP A 65 11.48 -3.25 1.75
C ASP A 65 10.03 -2.82 1.51
N ALA A 66 9.68 -1.62 1.96
CA ALA A 66 8.37 -1.01 1.75
C ALA A 66 8.08 -0.60 0.30
N ARG A 67 9.01 -0.83 -0.64
CA ARG A 67 8.84 -0.57 -2.09
C ARG A 67 9.04 -1.85 -2.89
N PRO A 68 8.36 -2.01 -4.04
CA PRO A 68 8.63 -3.12 -4.94
C PRO A 68 10.02 -3.00 -5.58
N HIS A 69 10.59 -4.14 -5.94
CA HIS A 69 11.92 -4.23 -6.56
C HIS A 69 11.87 -5.04 -7.85
N ALA A 70 12.36 -4.45 -8.94
CA ALA A 70 12.60 -5.17 -10.19
C ALA A 70 13.95 -5.92 -10.12
N THR A 71 13.96 -7.18 -10.51
CA THR A 71 15.17 -8.01 -10.51
C THR A 71 15.22 -8.97 -11.69
N ARG A 72 16.44 -9.27 -12.16
CA ARG A 72 16.73 -10.39 -13.04
C ARG A 72 17.21 -11.58 -12.22
N LEU A 73 16.38 -12.60 -12.12
CA LEU A 73 16.71 -13.88 -11.50
C LEU A 73 17.51 -14.75 -12.49
N SER A 74 18.75 -15.06 -12.16
CA SER A 74 19.60 -16.00 -12.92
C SER A 74 19.61 -17.37 -12.23
N ILE A 75 19.41 -18.46 -12.98
CA ILE A 75 19.23 -19.82 -12.44
C ILE A 75 20.15 -20.79 -13.20
N ASP A 76 20.97 -21.54 -12.46
CA ASP A 76 21.74 -22.68 -12.97
C ASP A 76 20.89 -23.95 -12.92
N ALA A 77 20.16 -24.21 -14.01
CA ALA A 77 19.28 -25.38 -14.10
C ALA A 77 20.02 -26.71 -13.94
N ARG A 78 21.27 -26.82 -14.44
CA ARG A 78 22.05 -28.06 -14.32
C ARG A 78 22.53 -28.28 -12.90
N GLY A 79 22.95 -27.22 -12.21
CA GLY A 79 23.26 -27.25 -10.78
C GLY A 79 22.07 -27.67 -9.92
N LEU A 80 20.85 -27.35 -10.37
CA LEU A 80 19.59 -27.80 -9.77
C LEU A 80 19.18 -29.24 -10.15
N GLY A 81 19.96 -29.93 -10.99
CA GLY A 81 19.61 -31.27 -11.49
C GLY A 81 18.44 -31.28 -12.48
N LEU A 82 18.17 -30.15 -13.14
CA LEU A 82 17.07 -29.98 -14.08
C LEU A 82 17.57 -29.86 -15.53
N ASP A 83 16.72 -30.29 -16.48
CA ASP A 83 16.95 -30.06 -17.90
C ASP A 83 16.53 -28.64 -18.33
N PRO A 84 17.47 -27.74 -18.70
CA PRO A 84 17.14 -26.36 -19.08
C PRO A 84 16.20 -26.24 -20.29
N ALA A 85 16.14 -27.25 -21.16
CA ALA A 85 15.23 -27.24 -22.31
C ALA A 85 13.77 -27.53 -21.89
N GLY A 86 13.58 -28.48 -20.98
CA GLY A 86 12.27 -28.97 -20.55
C GLY A 86 11.60 -28.19 -19.41
N VAL A 87 12.36 -27.47 -18.58
CA VAL A 87 11.83 -26.77 -17.39
C VAL A 87 10.91 -25.61 -17.75
N ARG A 88 9.88 -25.42 -16.93
CA ARG A 88 8.99 -24.27 -16.87
C ARG A 88 9.00 -23.68 -15.46
N ALA A 89 8.68 -22.40 -15.35
CA ALA A 89 8.54 -21.70 -14.09
C ALA A 89 7.08 -21.22 -13.92
N LEU A 90 6.55 -21.39 -12.71
CA LEU A 90 5.22 -20.95 -12.32
C LEU A 90 5.34 -20.24 -10.97
N ASP A 91 4.87 -19.00 -10.87
CA ASP A 91 4.61 -18.41 -9.55
C ASP A 91 3.35 -19.07 -8.97
N VAL A 92 3.54 -19.87 -7.93
CA VAL A 92 2.43 -20.61 -7.32
C VAL A 92 1.53 -19.75 -6.43
N LEU A 93 1.94 -18.52 -6.12
CA LEU A 93 1.12 -17.57 -5.37
C LEU A 93 0.14 -16.82 -6.28
N SER A 94 0.59 -16.32 -7.42
CA SER A 94 -0.29 -15.68 -8.41
C SER A 94 -0.94 -16.65 -9.39
N GLY A 95 -0.36 -17.85 -9.54
CA GLY A 95 -0.74 -18.82 -10.58
C GLY A 95 -0.25 -18.44 -11.98
N GLN A 96 0.60 -17.42 -12.10
CA GLN A 96 1.12 -16.93 -13.38
C GLN A 96 2.36 -17.71 -13.82
N ALA A 97 2.41 -18.04 -15.11
CA ALA A 97 3.61 -18.59 -15.72
C ALA A 97 4.71 -17.51 -15.76
N VAL A 98 5.93 -17.90 -15.42
CA VAL A 98 7.10 -17.02 -15.51
C VAL A 98 7.87 -17.35 -16.77
N GLU A 99 8.09 -16.37 -17.63
CA GLU A 99 8.89 -16.54 -18.82
C GLU A 99 10.37 -16.74 -18.45
N LEU A 100 10.95 -17.79 -19.03
CA LEU A 100 12.35 -18.14 -18.85
C LEU A 100 13.12 -17.86 -20.14
N THR A 101 14.01 -16.89 -20.09
CA THR A 101 15.06 -16.67 -21.10
C THR A 101 16.15 -17.73 -20.95
N ARG A 102 16.75 -18.14 -22.07
CA ARG A 102 17.76 -19.21 -22.12
C ARG A 102 19.01 -18.69 -22.81
N ALA A 103 20.15 -18.71 -22.10
CA ALA A 103 21.46 -18.33 -22.64
C ALA A 103 22.55 -19.17 -21.99
N ASP A 104 23.45 -19.76 -22.79
CA ASP A 104 24.64 -20.49 -22.34
C ASP A 104 24.42 -21.56 -21.23
N GLY A 105 23.25 -22.20 -21.23
CA GLY A 105 22.89 -23.23 -20.24
C GLY A 105 22.33 -22.68 -18.91
N ALA A 106 22.24 -21.37 -18.75
CA ALA A 106 21.55 -20.70 -17.65
C ALA A 106 20.13 -20.26 -18.06
N LEU A 107 19.23 -20.22 -17.08
CA LEU A 107 17.89 -19.66 -17.22
C LEU A 107 17.85 -18.27 -16.59
N GLY A 108 17.10 -17.35 -17.18
CA GLY A 108 16.89 -16.01 -16.65
C GLY A 108 15.41 -15.63 -16.63
N ALA A 109 14.94 -14.96 -15.58
CA ALA A 109 13.60 -14.39 -15.51
C ALA A 109 13.66 -12.95 -14.99
N ASP A 110 12.94 -12.03 -15.63
CA ASP A 110 12.78 -10.65 -15.16
C ASP A 110 11.48 -10.59 -14.35
N LEU A 111 11.58 -10.17 -13.08
CA LEU A 111 10.51 -10.23 -12.08
C LEU A 111 10.42 -8.92 -11.32
N GLU A 112 9.21 -8.51 -10.94
CA GLU A 112 8.97 -7.45 -9.96
C GLU A 112 8.49 -8.09 -8.66
N VAL A 113 9.31 -8.02 -7.61
CA VAL A 113 8.97 -8.57 -6.29
C VAL A 113 8.21 -7.49 -5.51
N PRO A 114 6.97 -7.76 -5.03
CA PRO A 114 6.17 -6.77 -4.31
C PRO A 114 6.87 -6.23 -3.06
N ALA A 115 6.52 -5.02 -2.64
CA ALA A 115 6.91 -4.46 -1.34
C ALA A 115 6.44 -5.37 -0.19
N ASP A 116 7.28 -5.56 0.84
CA ASP A 116 7.01 -6.41 2.00
C ASP A 116 6.38 -7.77 1.58
N GLY A 117 7.00 -8.40 0.57
CA GLY A 117 6.35 -9.38 -0.28
C GLY A 117 7.26 -10.52 -0.72
N VAL A 118 6.63 -11.59 -1.20
CA VAL A 118 7.31 -12.81 -1.64
C VAL A 118 6.73 -13.34 -2.95
N ILE A 119 7.60 -13.82 -3.83
CA ILE A 119 7.24 -14.69 -4.97
C ILE A 119 7.70 -16.11 -4.65
N ALA A 120 6.86 -17.12 -4.94
CA ALA A 120 7.25 -18.53 -4.81
C ALA A 120 7.18 -19.22 -6.17
N LEU A 121 8.34 -19.59 -6.73
CA LEU A 121 8.46 -20.23 -8.03
C LEU A 121 8.54 -21.75 -7.88
N GLN A 122 7.74 -22.46 -8.67
CA GLN A 122 7.92 -23.88 -8.95
C GLN A 122 8.68 -24.04 -10.28
N LEU A 123 9.85 -24.70 -10.23
CA LEU A 123 10.64 -25.09 -11.39
C LEU A 123 10.50 -26.59 -11.62
N ALA A 124 9.89 -26.98 -12.73
CA ALA A 124 9.66 -28.38 -13.07
C ALA A 124 9.43 -28.58 -14.57
N THR A 125 9.59 -29.81 -15.05
CA THR A 125 9.02 -30.19 -16.36
C THR A 125 7.49 -30.29 -16.26
N PRO A 126 6.74 -30.14 -17.37
CA PRO A 126 5.29 -30.33 -17.35
C PRO A 126 4.84 -31.67 -16.76
N GLU A 127 5.62 -32.74 -17.00
CA GLU A 127 5.34 -34.07 -16.44
C GLU A 127 5.54 -34.12 -14.92
N ALA A 128 6.67 -33.62 -14.42
CA ALA A 128 6.95 -33.60 -12.98
C ALA A 128 5.93 -32.72 -12.23
N SER A 129 5.59 -31.55 -12.78
CA SER A 129 4.56 -30.68 -12.22
C SER A 129 3.19 -31.36 -12.21
N ALA A 130 2.79 -32.04 -13.29
CA ALA A 130 1.52 -32.76 -13.35
C ALA A 130 1.43 -33.90 -12.32
N LYS A 131 2.49 -34.71 -12.17
CA LYS A 131 2.56 -35.77 -11.15
C LYS A 131 2.43 -35.21 -9.74
N TRP A 132 3.16 -34.14 -9.43
CA TRP A 132 3.07 -33.46 -8.14
C TRP A 132 1.66 -32.90 -7.88
N ARG A 133 1.04 -32.24 -8.88
CA ARG A 133 -0.34 -31.72 -8.76
C ARG A 133 -1.35 -32.84 -8.50
N ALA A 134 -1.22 -33.97 -9.20
CA ALA A 134 -2.05 -35.15 -8.97
C ALA A 134 -1.84 -35.75 -7.57
N ALA A 135 -0.61 -35.76 -7.05
CA ALA A 135 -0.32 -36.22 -5.69
C ALA A 135 -0.98 -35.34 -4.61
N MET A 136 -0.98 -34.01 -4.80
CA MET A 136 -1.67 -33.08 -3.89
C MET A 136 -3.20 -33.24 -3.93
N ALA A 137 -3.76 -33.50 -5.11
CA ALA A 137 -5.17 -33.85 -5.25
C ALA A 137 -5.48 -35.17 -4.52
N LEU A 138 -4.63 -36.20 -4.66
CA LEU A 138 -4.80 -37.48 -3.97
C LEU A 138 -4.75 -37.31 -2.44
N GLU A 139 -3.78 -36.58 -1.92
CA GLU A 139 -3.63 -36.28 -0.48
C GLU A 139 -4.88 -35.59 0.08
N THR A 140 -5.49 -34.68 -0.70
CA THR A 140 -6.76 -34.02 -0.34
C THR A 140 -7.88 -35.05 -0.18
N VAL A 141 -8.04 -35.97 -1.14
CA VAL A 141 -9.07 -37.02 -1.11
C VAL A 141 -8.85 -38.00 0.05
N GLU A 142 -7.61 -38.40 0.30
CA GLU A 142 -7.25 -39.31 1.41
C GLU A 142 -7.58 -38.68 2.79
N ARG A 143 -7.19 -37.41 3.01
CA ARG A 143 -7.56 -36.66 4.22
C ARG A 143 -9.06 -36.41 4.34
N GLY A 144 -9.69 -36.16 3.20
CA GLY A 144 -11.15 -36.05 3.07
C GLY A 144 -11.82 -37.29 3.63
N SER A 145 -11.40 -38.46 3.16
CA SER A 145 -11.91 -39.77 3.60
C SER A 145 -11.73 -40.00 5.09
N VAL A 146 -10.52 -39.80 5.64
CA VAL A 146 -10.23 -40.06 7.06
C VAL A 146 -11.12 -39.21 7.97
N MET A 147 -11.20 -37.90 7.72
CA MET A 147 -11.93 -37.02 8.63
C MET A 147 -13.45 -37.10 8.44
N ARG A 148 -13.97 -37.51 7.26
CA ARG A 148 -15.40 -37.88 7.16
C ARG A 148 -15.77 -39.08 8.02
N LYS A 149 -14.87 -40.07 8.17
CA LYS A 149 -15.10 -41.19 9.09
C LYS A 149 -15.18 -40.71 10.55
N VAL A 150 -14.34 -39.73 10.92
CA VAL A 150 -14.38 -39.09 12.25
C VAL A 150 -15.69 -38.29 12.46
N ASP A 151 -16.22 -37.70 11.39
CA ASP A 151 -17.44 -36.87 11.45
C ASP A 151 -18.74 -37.67 11.26
N ALA A 152 -18.68 -38.95 10.87
CA ALA A 152 -19.84 -39.74 10.42
C ALA A 152 -20.95 -39.91 11.48
N GLU A 153 -20.58 -39.89 12.76
CA GLU A 153 -21.50 -40.07 13.88
C GLU A 153 -21.81 -38.76 14.60
N LYS A 154 -21.31 -37.61 14.12
CA LYS A 154 -21.60 -36.32 14.75
C LYS A 154 -23.06 -35.92 14.45
N PRO A 155 -23.84 -35.55 15.47
CA PRO A 155 -25.18 -35.03 15.26
C PRO A 155 -25.12 -33.64 14.61
N PRO A 156 -26.25 -33.11 14.11
CA PRO A 156 -26.34 -31.70 13.76
C PRO A 156 -25.92 -30.83 14.95
N VAL A 157 -25.06 -29.83 14.70
CA VAL A 157 -24.63 -28.87 15.72
C VAL A 157 -24.85 -27.44 15.25
N PRO A 158 -25.26 -26.51 16.12
CA PRO A 158 -25.48 -25.13 15.71
C PRO A 158 -24.14 -24.45 15.36
N ALA A 159 -24.10 -23.70 14.26
CA ALA A 159 -22.86 -23.27 13.61
C ALA A 159 -22.04 -22.23 14.42
N TYR A 160 -22.71 -21.43 15.25
CA TYR A 160 -22.10 -20.36 16.05
C TYR A 160 -22.23 -20.58 17.57
N TRP A 161 -22.95 -21.63 17.99
CA TRP A 161 -23.19 -21.95 19.38
C TRP A 161 -22.44 -23.21 19.76
N VAL A 162 -21.27 -23.05 20.37
CA VAL A 162 -20.35 -24.16 20.62
C VAL A 162 -20.88 -25.04 21.76
N PRO A 163 -21.16 -26.34 21.54
CA PRO A 163 -21.58 -27.23 22.62
C PRO A 163 -20.50 -27.37 23.70
N ARG A 164 -20.92 -27.38 24.96
CA ARG A 164 -20.06 -27.65 26.12
C ARG A 164 -20.42 -29.02 26.69
N GLY A 165 -19.92 -30.07 26.05
CA GLY A 165 -20.25 -31.46 26.36
C GLY A 165 -21.15 -32.07 25.28
N THR A 166 -22.27 -32.66 25.69
CA THR A 166 -23.26 -33.23 24.76
C THR A 166 -23.87 -32.15 23.89
N ALA A 167 -23.95 -32.40 22.58
CA ALA A 167 -24.54 -31.48 21.62
C ALA A 167 -26.02 -31.20 21.95
N PRO A 168 -26.49 -29.94 21.78
CA PRO A 168 -27.90 -29.62 21.92
C PRO A 168 -28.71 -30.31 20.82
N GLY A 169 -29.96 -30.64 21.13
CA GLY A 169 -30.93 -31.12 20.15
C GLY A 169 -31.48 -30.00 19.28
N ARG A 170 -32.23 -30.38 18.23
CA ARG A 170 -32.95 -29.46 17.34
C ARG A 170 -34.39 -29.92 17.20
N GLU A 171 -35.32 -28.96 17.31
CA GLU A 171 -36.73 -29.15 16.96
C GLU A 171 -37.15 -28.02 16.00
N SER A 172 -38.17 -28.26 15.17
CA SER A 172 -38.69 -27.25 14.24
C SER A 172 -40.10 -26.82 14.65
N LEU A 173 -40.38 -25.52 14.59
CA LEU A 173 -41.70 -24.94 14.79
C LEU A 173 -42.05 -24.08 13.56
N GLY A 174 -42.82 -24.63 12.63
CA GLY A 174 -42.99 -24.03 11.31
C GLY A 174 -41.65 -24.01 10.56
N GLU A 175 -41.24 -22.84 10.06
CA GLU A 175 -39.93 -22.63 9.44
C GLU A 175 -38.81 -22.32 10.46
N GLN A 176 -39.17 -22.00 11.71
CA GLN A 176 -38.20 -21.63 12.75
C GLN A 176 -37.53 -22.87 13.35
N GLN A 177 -36.20 -22.83 13.50
CA GLN A 177 -35.43 -23.86 14.20
C GLN A 177 -35.25 -23.48 15.67
N LEU A 178 -35.46 -24.47 16.55
CA LEU A 178 -35.29 -24.33 17.99
C LEU A 178 -34.06 -25.11 18.43
N MET A 179 -33.20 -24.47 19.21
CA MET A 179 -32.13 -25.17 19.92
C MET A 179 -32.70 -25.77 21.21
N VAL A 180 -32.54 -27.08 21.39
CA VAL A 180 -33.13 -27.83 22.51
C VAL A 180 -32.06 -28.32 23.47
N LEU A 181 -32.17 -27.91 24.73
CA LEU A 181 -31.38 -28.46 25.83
C LEU A 181 -32.28 -29.40 26.64
N GLY A 182 -31.97 -30.69 26.62
CA GLY A 182 -32.85 -31.77 27.12
C GLY A 182 -32.47 -32.38 28.46
N GLU A 183 -33.07 -33.54 28.74
CA GLU A 183 -32.96 -34.28 30.00
C GLU A 183 -31.65 -35.08 30.10
N GLY A 184 -31.09 -35.17 31.31
CA GLY A 184 -29.91 -35.99 31.61
C GLY A 184 -28.73 -35.19 32.19
N MET A 185 -27.50 -35.50 31.74
CA MET A 185 -26.32 -34.71 32.11
C MET A 185 -26.41 -33.27 31.59
N ALA A 186 -25.74 -32.33 32.26
CA ALA A 186 -25.76 -30.91 31.93
C ALA A 186 -25.55 -30.65 30.43
N GLN A 187 -26.57 -30.11 29.77
CA GLN A 187 -26.47 -29.64 28.39
C GLN A 187 -26.33 -28.13 28.39
N SER A 188 -25.33 -27.66 27.67
CA SER A 188 -25.12 -26.23 27.44
C SER A 188 -24.40 -26.03 26.12
N CYS A 189 -24.61 -24.85 25.54
CA CYS A 189 -23.79 -24.33 24.46
C CYS A 189 -23.33 -22.92 24.84
N SER A 190 -22.40 -22.36 24.08
CA SER A 190 -21.99 -20.98 24.33
C SER A 190 -21.61 -20.23 23.08
N GLN A 191 -21.82 -18.90 23.12
CA GLN A 191 -21.37 -17.96 22.10
C GLN A 191 -20.75 -16.74 22.77
N TRP A 192 -19.65 -16.23 22.21
CA TRP A 192 -19.08 -14.94 22.60
C TRP A 192 -19.61 -13.82 21.69
N ALA A 193 -20.22 -12.80 22.30
CA ALA A 193 -20.57 -11.53 21.68
C ALA A 193 -19.47 -10.49 21.99
N MET A 194 -18.96 -9.80 20.96
CA MET A 194 -17.94 -8.74 21.13
C MET A 194 -18.61 -7.38 21.09
N LEU A 195 -18.50 -6.62 22.18
CA LEU A 195 -19.21 -5.35 22.34
C LEU A 195 -18.31 -4.15 22.07
N PHE A 196 -17.08 -4.16 22.60
CA PHE A 196 -16.13 -3.05 22.55
C PHE A 196 -16.79 -1.70 22.90
N GLN A 197 -17.53 -1.65 24.01
CA GLN A 197 -18.23 -0.43 24.39
C GLN A 197 -17.23 0.72 24.61
N PRO A 198 -17.52 1.93 24.09
CA PRO A 198 -16.71 3.11 24.35
C PRO A 198 -16.87 3.58 25.80
N ASP A 199 -18.07 3.44 26.35
CA ASP A 199 -18.47 3.87 27.69
C ASP A 199 -19.28 2.77 28.40
N ILE A 200 -19.53 2.94 29.70
CA ILE A 200 -20.36 2.01 30.48
C ILE A 200 -21.81 2.14 30.01
N THR A 201 -22.34 1.08 29.39
CA THR A 201 -23.72 1.04 28.89
C THR A 201 -24.39 -0.29 29.28
N PRO A 202 -25.58 -0.27 29.90
CA PRO A 202 -26.36 -1.47 30.18
C PRO A 202 -26.65 -2.27 28.91
N VAL A 203 -26.60 -3.59 29.00
CA VAL A 203 -26.84 -4.48 27.86
C VAL A 203 -28.16 -5.22 28.06
N THR A 204 -29.04 -5.18 27.08
CA THR A 204 -30.31 -5.91 27.09
C THR A 204 -30.12 -7.31 26.53
N LEU A 205 -30.42 -8.33 27.35
CA LEU A 205 -30.54 -9.73 26.95
C LEU A 205 -32.00 -10.05 26.63
N ARG A 206 -32.26 -10.48 25.39
CA ARG A 206 -33.58 -10.98 24.97
C ARG A 206 -33.53 -12.47 24.70
N VAL A 207 -34.43 -13.21 25.33
CA VAL A 207 -34.52 -14.67 25.22
C VAL A 207 -35.95 -15.05 24.85
N ARG A 208 -36.11 -15.72 23.71
CA ARG A 208 -37.38 -16.35 23.32
C ARG A 208 -37.27 -17.85 23.55
N VAL A 209 -38.02 -18.37 24.51
CA VAL A 209 -37.84 -19.75 25.00
C VAL A 209 -39.18 -20.41 25.36
N ALA A 210 -39.26 -21.72 25.21
CA ALA A 210 -40.34 -22.58 25.71
C ALA A 210 -39.77 -23.65 26.65
N GLY A 211 -40.58 -24.11 27.60
CA GLY A 211 -40.22 -25.17 28.54
C GLY A 211 -41.18 -26.35 28.44
N GLU A 212 -40.64 -27.56 28.53
CA GLU A 212 -41.38 -28.82 28.59
C GLU A 212 -40.94 -29.56 29.85
N ASP A 213 -41.85 -29.67 30.82
CA ASP A 213 -41.68 -30.39 32.09
C ASP A 213 -40.42 -30.01 32.88
N ILE A 214 -40.06 -28.71 32.90
CA ILE A 214 -38.88 -28.21 33.61
C ILE A 214 -39.03 -28.39 35.13
N GLU A 215 -38.31 -29.36 35.68
CA GLU A 215 -38.33 -29.71 37.09
C GLU A 215 -36.91 -30.00 37.62
N GLY A 216 -36.54 -29.31 38.70
CA GLY A 216 -35.24 -29.48 39.36
C GLY A 216 -34.03 -29.03 38.52
N GLY A 217 -32.94 -28.75 39.23
CA GLY A 217 -31.68 -28.25 38.65
C GLY A 217 -31.80 -26.89 37.95
N LYS A 218 -30.74 -26.47 37.26
CA LYS A 218 -30.59 -25.16 36.63
C LYS A 218 -31.30 -25.07 35.28
N ALA A 219 -32.06 -23.99 35.09
CA ALA A 219 -32.69 -23.57 33.84
C ALA A 219 -32.46 -22.07 33.68
N ALA A 220 -31.37 -21.67 33.03
CA ALA A 220 -30.92 -20.27 33.03
C ALA A 220 -30.06 -19.93 31.80
N VAL A 221 -29.84 -18.64 31.58
CA VAL A 221 -28.78 -18.14 30.70
C VAL A 221 -27.70 -17.50 31.57
N ASP A 222 -26.51 -18.09 31.62
CA ASP A 222 -25.35 -17.45 32.25
C ASP A 222 -24.71 -16.48 31.26
N CYS A 223 -24.50 -15.25 31.70
CA CYS A 223 -23.81 -14.21 30.97
C CYS A 223 -22.47 -13.93 31.67
N ARG A 224 -21.38 -14.44 31.11
CA ARG A 224 -20.04 -14.12 31.59
C ARG A 224 -19.54 -12.87 30.90
N ILE A 225 -19.69 -11.73 31.58
CA ILE A 225 -19.22 -10.42 31.12
C ILE A 225 -17.70 -10.31 31.29
N ALA A 226 -17.05 -9.56 30.40
CA ALA A 226 -15.61 -9.33 30.43
C ALA A 226 -15.25 -7.89 30.08
N TRP A 227 -14.34 -7.31 30.86
CA TRP A 227 -13.74 -5.98 30.64
C TRP A 227 -12.23 -6.06 30.84
N VAL A 228 -11.52 -5.02 30.40
CA VAL A 228 -10.05 -4.97 30.45
C VAL A 228 -9.57 -3.77 31.25
N THR A 229 -8.50 -4.00 31.98
CA THR A 229 -7.62 -2.98 32.57
C THR A 229 -6.26 -3.08 31.88
N PRO A 230 -5.34 -2.10 32.01
CA PRO A 230 -4.09 -2.05 31.23
C PRO A 230 -3.24 -3.33 31.20
N SER A 231 -3.37 -4.24 32.17
CA SER A 231 -2.61 -5.49 32.22
C SER A 231 -3.44 -6.75 32.48
N PHE A 232 -4.77 -6.67 32.51
CA PHE A 232 -5.60 -7.81 32.90
C PHE A 232 -7.01 -7.79 32.31
N THR A 233 -7.52 -8.97 31.97
CA THR A 233 -8.92 -9.19 31.58
C THR A 233 -9.68 -9.74 32.78
N HIS A 234 -10.72 -9.03 33.19
CA HIS A 234 -11.60 -9.41 34.28
C HIS A 234 -12.83 -10.14 33.76
N TYR A 235 -13.44 -10.95 34.62
CA TYR A 235 -14.66 -11.68 34.31
C TYR A 235 -15.59 -11.70 35.51
N GLU A 236 -16.87 -11.54 35.22
CA GLU A 236 -17.97 -11.74 36.18
C GLU A 236 -19.06 -12.55 35.48
N THR A 237 -19.79 -13.39 36.21
CA THR A 237 -20.91 -14.15 35.67
C THR A 237 -22.19 -13.69 36.33
N GLN A 238 -23.14 -13.23 35.52
CA GLN A 238 -24.52 -12.95 35.94
C GLN A 238 -25.43 -14.04 35.40
N THR A 239 -26.31 -14.58 36.24
CA THR A 239 -27.22 -15.68 35.89
C THR A 239 -28.65 -15.18 35.81
N PHE A 240 -29.32 -15.45 34.69
CA PHE A 240 -30.72 -15.10 34.48
C PHE A 240 -31.57 -16.38 34.41
N ASP A 241 -32.34 -16.62 35.47
CA ASP A 241 -33.19 -17.80 35.59
C ASP A 241 -34.40 -17.75 34.65
N LEU A 242 -34.76 -18.89 34.10
CA LEU A 242 -35.90 -19.08 33.20
C LEU A 242 -37.06 -19.77 33.95
N PRO A 243 -38.32 -19.61 33.50
CA PRO A 243 -39.48 -20.21 34.18
C PRO A 243 -39.38 -21.74 34.33
N THR A 244 -39.94 -22.26 35.42
CA THR A 244 -40.11 -23.70 35.66
C THR A 244 -41.46 -24.21 35.14
N GLY A 245 -41.61 -25.54 34.97
CA GLY A 245 -42.83 -26.16 34.45
C GLY A 245 -42.91 -26.18 32.91
N THR A 246 -44.13 -26.33 32.39
CA THR A 246 -44.41 -26.41 30.95
C THR A 246 -45.04 -25.11 30.46
N TYR A 247 -44.42 -24.47 29.46
CA TYR A 247 -44.87 -23.20 28.91
C TYR A 247 -44.50 -23.07 27.43
N GLY A 248 -45.38 -22.41 26.67
CA GLY A 248 -45.15 -22.10 25.24
C GLY A 248 -44.08 -21.04 25.03
N LEU A 249 -43.78 -20.73 23.76
CA LEU A 249 -42.78 -19.70 23.42
C LEU A 249 -43.14 -18.36 24.08
N THR A 250 -42.24 -17.91 24.94
CA THR A 250 -42.36 -16.67 25.70
C THR A 250 -41.12 -15.82 25.46
N ASP A 251 -41.33 -14.52 25.26
CA ASP A 251 -40.26 -13.53 25.17
C ASP A 251 -39.93 -13.00 26.56
N LEU A 252 -38.67 -13.11 26.95
CA LEU A 252 -38.13 -12.64 28.22
C LEU A 252 -37.04 -11.61 27.94
N GLU A 253 -37.03 -10.53 28.71
CA GLU A 253 -36.04 -9.46 28.60
C GLU A 253 -35.38 -9.26 29.98
N PHE A 254 -34.05 -9.20 29.97
CA PHE A 254 -33.23 -8.98 31.16
C PHE A 254 -32.22 -7.87 30.90
N THR A 255 -31.86 -7.13 31.94
CA THR A 255 -30.78 -6.14 31.88
C THR A 255 -29.53 -6.72 32.52
N ILE A 256 -28.42 -6.67 31.78
CA ILE A 256 -27.08 -6.96 32.27
C ILE A 256 -26.45 -5.63 32.68
N GLU A 257 -26.31 -5.44 33.99
CA GLU A 257 -25.68 -4.26 34.57
C GLU A 257 -24.18 -4.49 34.71
N ALA A 258 -23.35 -3.51 34.39
CA ALA A 258 -21.90 -3.61 34.53
C ALA A 258 -21.31 -2.32 35.10
N GLU A 259 -20.34 -2.46 35.99
CA GLU A 259 -19.61 -1.32 36.57
C GLU A 259 -18.51 -0.78 35.63
N HIS A 260 -18.28 -1.47 34.51
CA HIS A 260 -17.23 -1.16 33.54
C HIS A 260 -17.70 -1.35 32.10
N ALA A 261 -17.12 -0.58 31.17
CA ALA A 261 -17.38 -0.72 29.74
C ALA A 261 -16.93 -2.11 29.27
N LEU A 262 -17.85 -2.87 28.67
CA LEU A 262 -17.63 -4.27 28.36
C LEU A 262 -16.89 -4.45 27.03
N ARG A 263 -15.94 -5.40 27.02
CA ARG A 263 -15.29 -5.88 25.79
C ARG A 263 -16.10 -6.99 25.13
N SER A 264 -16.61 -7.92 25.92
CA SER A 264 -17.36 -9.07 25.42
C SER A 264 -18.25 -9.70 26.48
N ILE A 265 -19.27 -10.42 26.04
CA ILE A 265 -20.13 -11.24 26.89
C ILE A 265 -20.16 -12.67 26.32
N GLN A 266 -19.92 -13.68 27.16
CA GLN A 266 -20.21 -15.06 26.81
C GLN A 266 -21.60 -15.45 27.28
N LEU A 267 -22.45 -15.84 26.36
CA LEU A 267 -23.78 -16.39 26.62
C LEU A 267 -23.69 -17.91 26.79
N ILE A 268 -24.26 -18.44 27.85
CA ILE A 268 -24.25 -19.88 28.17
C ILE A 268 -25.64 -20.33 28.64
N PRO A 269 -26.59 -20.58 27.72
CA PRO A 269 -27.85 -21.22 28.07
C PRO A 269 -27.59 -22.63 28.62
N THR A 270 -28.20 -22.95 29.74
CA THR A 270 -27.91 -24.18 30.49
C THR A 270 -29.20 -24.87 30.96
N ARG A 271 -29.26 -26.19 30.77
CA ARG A 271 -30.27 -27.08 31.35
C ARG A 271 -29.58 -28.20 32.15
N THR A 272 -30.01 -28.40 33.40
CA THR A 272 -29.64 -29.56 34.25
C THR A 272 -30.86 -30.06 35.03
N GLY A 273 -31.13 -31.36 35.08
CA GLY A 273 -32.34 -31.91 35.71
C GLY A 273 -33.33 -32.46 34.68
N LYS A 274 -34.64 -32.50 35.02
CA LYS A 274 -35.72 -33.07 34.19
C LYS A 274 -36.47 -32.02 33.35
N GLY A 275 -36.88 -32.34 32.14
CA GLY A 275 -37.51 -31.43 31.18
C GLY A 275 -36.54 -30.79 30.17
N LYS A 276 -37.11 -30.17 29.13
CA LYS A 276 -36.40 -29.55 27.99
C LYS A 276 -36.62 -28.04 27.91
N LEU A 277 -35.54 -27.29 27.70
CA LEU A 277 -35.58 -25.88 27.28
C LEU A 277 -35.43 -25.79 25.76
N LYS A 278 -36.34 -25.07 25.10
CA LYS A 278 -36.35 -24.87 23.65
C LYS A 278 -36.18 -23.40 23.33
N PHE A 279 -35.00 -23.00 22.87
CA PHE A 279 -34.68 -21.61 22.54
C PHE A 279 -34.98 -21.33 21.08
N ALA A 280 -35.85 -20.34 20.85
CA ALA A 280 -36.16 -19.78 19.53
C ALA A 280 -35.26 -18.57 19.21
N ARG A 281 -34.79 -17.85 20.24
CA ARG A 281 -33.87 -16.72 20.09
C ARG A 281 -33.08 -16.44 21.36
N ILE A 282 -31.80 -16.09 21.22
CA ILE A 282 -31.00 -15.41 22.26
C ILE A 282 -30.26 -14.25 21.60
N SER A 283 -30.48 -13.03 22.09
CA SER A 283 -30.02 -11.79 21.45
C SER A 283 -29.46 -10.82 22.50
N LEU A 284 -28.47 -10.01 22.09
CA LEU A 284 -27.89 -8.95 22.91
C LEU A 284 -27.89 -7.64 22.14
N SER A 285 -28.32 -6.57 22.80
CA SER A 285 -28.28 -5.21 22.26
C SER A 285 -27.87 -4.21 23.34
N ASP A 286 -27.33 -3.07 22.93
CA ASP A 286 -27.16 -1.90 23.81
C ASP A 286 -27.51 -0.62 23.02
N ALA A 287 -27.20 0.55 23.57
CA ALA A 287 -27.43 1.82 22.88
C ALA A 287 -26.56 2.03 21.62
N ASN A 288 -25.49 1.27 21.45
CA ASN A 288 -24.54 1.39 20.34
C ASN A 288 -24.86 0.44 19.18
N ARG A 289 -25.50 -0.70 19.46
CA ARG A 289 -25.80 -1.72 18.45
C ARG A 289 -27.03 -2.56 18.80
N GLU A 290 -27.88 -2.77 17.79
CA GLU A 290 -29.14 -3.51 17.93
C GLU A 290 -28.98 -5.04 18.06
N GLU A 291 -27.88 -5.62 17.57
CA GLU A 291 -27.62 -7.06 17.69
C GLU A 291 -26.13 -7.37 17.69
N TYR A 292 -25.66 -7.96 18.78
CA TYR A 292 -24.27 -8.43 18.94
C TYR A 292 -24.08 -9.92 18.68
N VAL A 293 -25.14 -10.73 18.79
CA VAL A 293 -25.09 -12.20 18.64
C VAL A 293 -25.15 -12.57 17.16
N ILE A 294 -24.33 -13.54 16.75
CA ILE A 294 -24.36 -14.11 15.39
C ILE A 294 -25.32 -15.31 15.41
N ASP A 295 -26.22 -15.35 14.42
CA ASP A 295 -27.29 -16.36 14.34
C ASP A 295 -28.09 -16.47 15.66
N PRO A 296 -28.69 -15.36 16.13
CA PRO A 296 -29.44 -15.33 17.39
C PRO A 296 -30.67 -16.24 17.37
N SER A 297 -31.17 -16.60 16.19
CA SER A 297 -32.36 -17.44 15.98
C SER A 297 -32.05 -18.90 15.67
N PHE A 298 -30.78 -19.32 15.74
CA PHE A 298 -30.34 -20.72 15.52
C PHE A 298 -30.73 -21.28 14.15
N GLU A 299 -30.71 -20.47 13.10
CA GLU A 299 -31.07 -20.88 11.74
C GLU A 299 -29.95 -21.70 11.08
N GLN A 300 -28.70 -21.46 11.47
CA GLN A 300 -27.54 -22.09 10.83
C GLN A 300 -27.01 -23.27 11.65
N TRP A 301 -27.12 -24.45 11.05
CA TRP A 301 -26.60 -25.70 11.60
C TRP A 301 -25.51 -26.29 10.72
N TYR A 302 -24.60 -27.01 11.33
CA TYR A 302 -23.69 -27.91 10.64
C TYR A 302 -24.36 -29.28 10.55
N GLU A 303 -24.83 -29.60 9.35
CA GLU A 303 -25.49 -30.88 9.09
C GLU A 303 -24.46 -32.01 8.93
N PRO A 304 -24.81 -33.26 9.32
CA PRO A 304 -24.08 -34.43 8.87
C PRO A 304 -24.36 -34.71 7.38
N VAL A 305 -23.52 -35.55 6.76
CA VAL A 305 -23.79 -36.06 5.42
C VAL A 305 -25.07 -36.92 5.46
N PRO A 306 -26.09 -36.65 4.60
CA PRO A 306 -27.31 -37.43 4.58
C PRO A 306 -27.04 -38.92 4.35
N ASP A 307 -27.74 -39.79 5.07
CA ASP A 307 -27.51 -41.25 5.04
C ASP A 307 -27.59 -41.82 3.61
N GLY A 308 -28.55 -41.34 2.81
CA GLY A 308 -28.70 -41.73 1.40
C GLY A 308 -27.54 -41.32 0.49
N LEU A 309 -26.70 -40.37 0.89
CA LEU A 309 -25.51 -39.95 0.14
C LEU A 309 -24.22 -40.62 0.61
N ARG A 310 -24.15 -41.12 1.85
CA ARG A 310 -22.89 -41.64 2.44
C ARG A 310 -22.25 -42.73 1.57
N GLY A 311 -23.02 -43.74 1.19
CA GLY A 311 -22.52 -44.85 0.37
C GLY A 311 -22.02 -44.41 -1.00
N ARG A 312 -22.71 -43.46 -1.65
CA ARG A 312 -22.28 -42.88 -2.93
C ARG A 312 -21.01 -42.06 -2.77
N VAL A 313 -20.94 -41.19 -1.77
CA VAL A 313 -19.77 -40.36 -1.48
C VAL A 313 -18.53 -41.24 -1.23
N ASP A 314 -18.67 -42.32 -0.47
CA ASP A 314 -17.55 -43.22 -0.20
C ASP A 314 -17.09 -43.97 -1.45
N ALA A 315 -18.02 -44.47 -2.27
CA ALA A 315 -17.71 -45.11 -3.54
C ALA A 315 -17.02 -44.15 -4.52
N ASP A 316 -17.55 -42.95 -4.67
CA ASP A 316 -17.01 -41.91 -5.56
C ASP A 316 -15.63 -41.45 -5.08
N TYR A 317 -15.38 -41.34 -3.76
CA TYR A 317 -14.04 -41.03 -3.24
C TYR A 317 -13.03 -42.15 -3.48
N ALA A 318 -13.45 -43.41 -3.36
CA ALA A 318 -12.57 -44.55 -3.66
C ALA A 318 -12.21 -44.59 -5.16
N ALA A 319 -13.19 -44.35 -6.03
CA ALA A 319 -12.97 -44.25 -7.47
C ALA A 319 -12.08 -43.05 -7.83
N LEU A 320 -12.33 -41.88 -7.22
CA LEU A 320 -11.53 -40.67 -7.40
C LEU A 320 -10.09 -40.88 -6.95
N GLY A 321 -9.89 -41.47 -5.77
CA GLY A 321 -8.56 -41.80 -5.26
C GLY A 321 -7.80 -42.76 -6.19
N SER A 322 -8.50 -43.74 -6.78
CA SER A 322 -7.92 -44.66 -7.76
C SER A 322 -7.47 -43.95 -9.04
N ALA A 323 -8.32 -43.07 -9.59
CA ALA A 323 -8.00 -42.27 -10.77
C ALA A 323 -6.81 -41.31 -10.50
N LEU A 324 -6.81 -40.63 -9.35
CA LEU A 324 -5.72 -39.74 -8.94
C LEU A 324 -4.42 -40.50 -8.66
N THR A 325 -4.50 -41.73 -8.13
CA THR A 325 -3.32 -42.59 -7.96
C THR A 325 -2.69 -42.96 -9.30
N ALA A 326 -3.52 -43.28 -10.30
CA ALA A 326 -3.03 -43.55 -11.65
C ALA A 326 -2.34 -42.32 -12.28
N LEU A 327 -2.86 -41.11 -12.02
CA LEU A 327 -2.25 -39.86 -12.49
C LEU A 327 -0.94 -39.50 -11.74
N ALA A 328 -0.90 -39.72 -10.42
CA ALA A 328 0.22 -39.31 -9.58
C ALA A 328 1.39 -40.31 -9.60
N ARG A 329 1.09 -41.61 -9.65
CA ARG A 329 2.05 -42.71 -9.49
C ARG A 329 2.13 -43.64 -10.71
N GLY A 330 1.32 -43.41 -11.75
CA GLY A 330 1.35 -44.21 -12.97
C GLY A 330 2.65 -44.00 -13.77
N GLY A 331 3.06 -45.06 -14.47
CA GLY A 331 4.23 -45.03 -15.37
C GLY A 331 3.93 -44.52 -16.79
N ALA A 332 2.67 -44.19 -17.10
CA ALA A 332 2.29 -43.70 -18.42
C ALA A 332 2.78 -42.25 -18.63
N SER A 333 3.16 -41.91 -19.87
CA SER A 333 3.46 -40.52 -20.24
C SER A 333 2.28 -39.61 -19.95
N VAL A 334 2.54 -38.39 -19.47
CA VAL A 334 1.50 -37.39 -19.16
C VAL A 334 0.59 -37.08 -20.36
N THR A 335 1.10 -37.21 -21.58
CA THR A 335 0.36 -36.93 -22.82
C THR A 335 -0.39 -38.16 -23.38
N SER A 336 -0.32 -39.31 -22.71
CA SER A 336 -0.95 -40.55 -23.17
C SER A 336 -2.48 -40.51 -23.10
N GLU A 337 -3.13 -41.29 -23.98
CA GLU A 337 -4.59 -41.44 -23.97
C GLU A 337 -5.11 -42.01 -22.64
N SER A 338 -4.38 -42.94 -22.02
CA SER A 338 -4.71 -43.47 -20.69
C SER A 338 -4.72 -42.38 -19.62
N THR A 339 -3.73 -41.48 -19.61
CA THR A 339 -3.69 -40.35 -18.66
C THR A 339 -4.87 -39.41 -18.86
N ARG A 340 -5.20 -39.08 -20.12
CA ARG A 340 -6.38 -38.27 -20.46
C ARG A 340 -7.68 -38.95 -20.02
N GLY A 341 -7.76 -40.27 -20.16
CA GLY A 341 -8.89 -41.08 -19.68
C GLY A 341 -9.08 -41.00 -18.16
N HIS A 342 -8.01 -41.15 -17.39
CA HIS A 342 -8.03 -41.01 -15.92
C HIS A 342 -8.41 -39.59 -15.49
N LEU A 343 -7.90 -38.57 -16.17
CA LEU A 343 -8.23 -37.16 -15.93
C LEU A 343 -9.73 -36.87 -16.14
N LEU A 344 -10.28 -37.28 -17.29
CA LEU A 344 -11.72 -37.12 -17.59
C LEU A 344 -12.59 -37.98 -16.67
N SER A 345 -12.08 -39.09 -16.13
CA SER A 345 -12.77 -39.90 -15.13
C SER A 345 -12.81 -39.18 -13.78
N ALA A 346 -11.68 -38.67 -13.30
CA ALA A 346 -11.60 -37.92 -12.05
C ALA A 346 -12.49 -36.66 -12.07
N SER A 347 -12.46 -35.90 -13.16
CA SER A 347 -13.34 -34.73 -13.34
C SER A 347 -14.82 -35.11 -13.38
N GLY A 348 -15.17 -36.19 -14.10
CA GLY A 348 -16.54 -36.69 -14.15
C GLY A 348 -17.08 -37.10 -12.77
N ILE A 349 -16.24 -37.71 -11.93
CA ILE A 349 -16.60 -38.05 -10.54
C ILE A 349 -16.84 -36.78 -9.71
N CYS A 350 -15.96 -35.78 -9.81
CA CYS A 350 -16.13 -34.50 -9.11
C CYS A 350 -17.45 -33.81 -9.52
N SER A 351 -17.73 -33.73 -10.83
CA SER A 351 -18.99 -33.19 -11.35
C SER A 351 -20.19 -34.00 -10.86
N GLY A 352 -20.12 -35.32 -10.90
CA GLY A 352 -21.19 -36.21 -10.44
C GLY A 352 -21.52 -36.04 -8.95
N LEU A 353 -20.48 -35.86 -8.11
CA LEU A 353 -20.64 -35.54 -6.69
C LEU A 353 -21.32 -34.19 -6.48
N ARG A 354 -20.90 -33.13 -7.19
CA ARG A 354 -21.55 -31.81 -7.11
C ARG A 354 -23.02 -31.89 -7.46
N THR A 355 -23.36 -32.56 -8.56
CA THR A 355 -24.75 -32.74 -9.00
C THR A 355 -25.57 -33.49 -7.96
N ALA A 356 -25.08 -34.63 -7.47
CA ALA A 356 -25.78 -35.45 -6.46
C ALA A 356 -26.06 -34.69 -5.15
N ILE A 357 -25.08 -33.88 -4.71
CA ILE A 357 -25.22 -33.05 -3.52
C ILE A 357 -26.26 -31.96 -3.74
N ALA A 358 -26.24 -31.31 -4.92
CA ALA A 358 -27.19 -30.25 -5.25
C ALA A 358 -28.62 -30.77 -5.39
N GLU A 359 -28.81 -31.91 -6.05
CA GLU A 359 -30.11 -32.58 -6.23
C GLU A 359 -30.79 -32.92 -4.89
N GLN A 360 -30.00 -33.29 -3.88
CA GLN A 360 -30.51 -33.56 -2.53
C GLN A 360 -30.51 -32.34 -1.60
N GLN A 361 -30.14 -31.16 -2.10
CA GLN A 361 -29.99 -29.94 -1.29
C GLN A 361 -29.08 -30.15 -0.07
N ALA A 362 -28.07 -31.01 -0.23
CA ALA A 362 -27.20 -31.48 0.84
C ALA A 362 -25.91 -30.65 0.98
N GLN A 363 -25.87 -29.44 0.41
CA GLN A 363 -24.64 -28.63 0.35
C GLN A 363 -24.06 -28.40 1.74
N ASN A 364 -24.89 -28.15 2.75
CA ASN A 364 -24.45 -27.94 4.14
C ASN A 364 -23.77 -29.21 4.72
N GLY A 365 -24.42 -30.37 4.62
CA GLY A 365 -23.88 -31.64 5.11
C GLY A 365 -22.64 -32.10 4.35
N CYS A 366 -22.56 -31.75 3.07
CA CYS A 366 -21.46 -32.12 2.18
C CYS A 366 -20.45 -30.99 1.95
N ARG A 367 -20.41 -29.93 2.78
CA ARG A 367 -19.46 -28.80 2.61
C ARG A 367 -18.01 -29.25 2.47
N ARG A 368 -17.61 -30.26 3.25
CA ARG A 368 -16.26 -30.82 3.17
C ARG A 368 -16.00 -31.49 1.83
N VAL A 369 -16.97 -32.30 1.37
CA VAL A 369 -16.88 -32.94 0.05
C VAL A 369 -16.74 -31.91 -1.06
N LEU A 370 -17.56 -30.85 -1.04
CA LEU A 370 -17.51 -29.76 -2.02
C LEU A 370 -16.16 -29.03 -2.02
N ARG A 371 -15.54 -28.84 -0.85
CA ARG A 371 -14.21 -28.21 -0.71
C ARG A 371 -13.09 -29.10 -1.22
N ASP A 372 -13.15 -30.39 -0.91
CA ASP A 372 -12.15 -31.37 -1.33
C ASP A 372 -12.15 -31.46 -2.86
N ILE A 373 -13.32 -31.62 -3.49
CA ILE A 373 -13.42 -31.72 -4.96
C ILE A 373 -13.06 -30.40 -5.67
N GLU A 374 -13.36 -29.24 -5.08
CA GLU A 374 -12.90 -27.95 -5.62
C GLU A 374 -11.36 -27.86 -5.64
N THR A 375 -10.72 -28.35 -4.57
CA THR A 375 -9.26 -28.39 -4.47
C THR A 375 -8.67 -29.38 -5.48
N VAL A 376 -9.29 -30.56 -5.63
CA VAL A 376 -8.92 -31.56 -6.65
C VAL A 376 -9.02 -30.98 -8.07
N GLU A 377 -10.14 -30.36 -8.42
CA GLU A 377 -10.36 -29.77 -9.74
C GLU A 377 -9.31 -28.69 -10.07
N ARG A 378 -8.93 -27.87 -9.08
CA ARG A 378 -7.85 -26.87 -9.24
C ARG A 378 -6.52 -27.53 -9.63
N HIS A 379 -6.18 -28.65 -9.00
CA HIS A 379 -4.98 -29.40 -9.36
C HIS A 379 -5.10 -30.08 -10.73
N LEU A 380 -6.27 -30.67 -11.04
CA LEU A 380 -6.54 -31.31 -12.33
C LEU A 380 -6.46 -30.32 -13.50
N GLY A 381 -6.81 -29.04 -13.31
CA GLY A 381 -6.59 -28.00 -14.32
C GLY A 381 -5.14 -27.93 -14.80
N PHE A 382 -4.16 -27.94 -13.88
CA PHE A 382 -2.74 -27.95 -14.24
C PHE A 382 -2.30 -29.27 -14.89
N VAL A 383 -2.82 -30.41 -14.42
CA VAL A 383 -2.56 -31.73 -15.06
C VAL A 383 -3.09 -31.74 -16.49
N THR A 384 -4.24 -31.11 -16.74
CA THR A 384 -4.85 -30.97 -18.08
C THR A 384 -3.93 -30.21 -19.02
N LEU A 385 -3.37 -29.08 -18.58
CA LEU A 385 -2.44 -28.29 -19.40
C LEU A 385 -1.26 -29.15 -19.89
N ALA A 386 -0.66 -29.94 -18.99
CA ALA A 386 0.43 -30.85 -19.35
C ALA A 386 -0.02 -32.01 -20.25
N ALA A 387 -1.18 -32.63 -19.96
CA ALA A 387 -1.68 -33.79 -20.70
C ALA A 387 -2.08 -33.49 -22.15
N PHE A 388 -2.51 -32.25 -22.41
CA PHE A 388 -2.87 -31.78 -23.74
C PHE A 388 -1.78 -30.94 -24.41
N GLY A 389 -0.69 -30.60 -23.69
CA GLY A 389 0.40 -29.79 -24.24
C GLY A 389 -0.01 -28.36 -24.57
N ILE A 390 -0.98 -27.81 -23.83
CA ILE A 390 -1.57 -26.50 -24.08
C ILE A 390 -1.04 -25.46 -23.08
N ALA A 391 -0.90 -24.22 -23.54
CA ALA A 391 -0.56 -23.10 -22.66
C ALA A 391 -1.72 -22.80 -21.70
N PRO A 392 -1.47 -22.24 -20.50
CA PRO A 392 -2.55 -21.75 -19.65
C PRO A 392 -3.39 -20.70 -20.40
N PRO A 393 -4.72 -20.67 -20.18
CA PRO A 393 -5.55 -19.59 -20.73
C PRO A 393 -5.10 -18.24 -20.15
N LYS A 394 -5.39 -17.16 -20.86
CA LYS A 394 -5.13 -15.79 -20.38
C LYS A 394 -6.42 -14.99 -20.42
N VAL A 395 -6.67 -14.22 -19.37
CA VAL A 395 -7.71 -13.19 -19.39
C VAL A 395 -7.05 -11.90 -19.85
N ASN A 396 -7.58 -11.28 -20.91
CA ASN A 396 -7.08 -10.00 -21.42
C ASN A 396 -8.07 -8.89 -21.08
N GLY A 397 -7.52 -7.78 -20.57
CA GLY A 397 -8.23 -6.53 -20.35
C GLY A 397 -7.43 -5.58 -19.46
N PRO A 398 -7.99 -4.40 -19.14
CA PRO A 398 -7.36 -3.43 -18.24
C PRO A 398 -7.05 -4.04 -16.86
N VAL A 399 -5.88 -3.71 -16.31
CA VAL A 399 -5.45 -4.11 -14.95
C VAL A 399 -5.72 -3.03 -13.90
N THR A 400 -6.15 -1.85 -14.35
CA THR A 400 -6.59 -0.73 -13.53
C THR A 400 -7.90 -0.16 -14.07
N ALA A 401 -8.73 0.38 -13.19
CA ALA A 401 -9.95 1.07 -13.57
C ALA A 401 -10.36 2.11 -12.52
N ALA A 402 -11.24 3.04 -12.88
CA ALA A 402 -11.82 3.99 -11.93
C ALA A 402 -13.21 3.53 -11.43
N PRO A 403 -13.69 4.02 -10.27
CA PRO A 403 -15.06 3.76 -9.80
C PRO A 403 -16.11 4.09 -10.86
N GLY A 404 -17.03 3.16 -11.11
CA GLY A 404 -18.07 3.30 -12.15
C GLY A 404 -17.66 2.92 -13.57
N ASP A 405 -16.40 2.52 -13.83
CA ASP A 405 -16.01 2.03 -15.15
C ASP A 405 -16.58 0.64 -15.47
N ARG A 406 -16.93 0.41 -16.74
CA ARG A 406 -17.26 -0.90 -17.28
C ARG A 406 -16.06 -1.48 -17.99
N ILE A 407 -15.70 -2.71 -17.64
CA ILE A 407 -14.48 -3.37 -18.12
C ILE A 407 -14.87 -4.58 -18.95
N GLU A 408 -14.43 -4.63 -20.20
CA GLU A 408 -14.57 -5.81 -21.04
C GLU A 408 -13.32 -6.69 -20.93
N LEU A 409 -13.55 -7.98 -20.69
CA LEU A 409 -12.53 -8.99 -20.53
C LEU A 409 -12.75 -10.12 -21.55
N THR A 410 -11.67 -10.64 -22.11
CA THR A 410 -11.70 -11.79 -23.03
C THR A 410 -10.86 -12.94 -22.48
N VAL A 411 -11.30 -14.17 -22.70
CA VAL A 411 -10.51 -15.37 -22.33
C VAL A 411 -9.84 -15.89 -23.60
N ALA A 412 -8.53 -15.72 -23.71
CA ALA A 412 -7.74 -16.29 -24.78
C ALA A 412 -7.63 -17.81 -24.60
N VAL A 413 -8.17 -18.55 -25.57
CA VAL A 413 -8.22 -20.01 -25.58
C VAL A 413 -7.12 -20.57 -26.48
N PRO A 414 -6.22 -21.44 -25.98
CA PRO A 414 -5.29 -22.19 -26.82
C PRO A 414 -6.05 -23.20 -27.68
N GLU A 415 -5.54 -23.51 -28.88
CA GLU A 415 -6.13 -24.55 -29.73
C GLU A 415 -6.01 -25.93 -29.05
N VAL A 416 -7.15 -26.60 -28.82
CA VAL A 416 -7.20 -27.94 -28.23
C VAL A 416 -7.71 -28.93 -29.27
N ALA A 417 -6.80 -29.71 -29.85
CA ALA A 417 -7.16 -30.66 -30.90
C ALA A 417 -8.11 -31.77 -30.39
N GLY A 418 -9.24 -31.94 -31.06
CA GLY A 418 -10.14 -33.09 -30.89
C GLY A 418 -11.04 -33.09 -29.65
N LEU A 419 -11.11 -32.00 -28.88
CA LEU A 419 -12.03 -31.88 -27.74
C LEU A 419 -12.84 -30.59 -27.78
N PRO A 420 -14.12 -30.62 -27.33
CA PRO A 420 -14.91 -29.40 -27.20
C PRO A 420 -14.33 -28.51 -26.09
N THR A 421 -14.32 -27.20 -26.35
CA THR A 421 -13.91 -26.17 -25.39
C THR A 421 -15.02 -25.16 -25.16
N GLN A 422 -15.09 -24.65 -23.92
CA GLN A 422 -16.03 -23.59 -23.55
C GLN A 422 -15.33 -22.65 -22.57
N THR A 423 -15.56 -21.34 -22.71
CA THR A 423 -15.05 -20.34 -21.77
C THR A 423 -16.14 -19.76 -20.90
N GLN A 424 -15.74 -19.32 -19.71
CA GLN A 424 -16.59 -18.60 -18.77
C GLN A 424 -15.76 -17.55 -18.03
N ILE A 425 -16.37 -16.41 -17.69
CA ILE A 425 -15.80 -15.45 -16.74
C ILE A 425 -16.64 -15.49 -15.46
N LEU A 426 -15.96 -15.51 -14.33
CA LEU A 426 -16.53 -15.49 -12.99
C LEU A 426 -15.89 -14.40 -12.15
N CYS A 427 -16.69 -13.68 -11.37
CA CYS A 427 -16.21 -12.82 -10.30
C CYS A 427 -17.16 -12.98 -9.12
N SER A 428 -16.62 -13.17 -7.92
CA SER A 428 -17.43 -13.30 -6.71
C SER A 428 -17.90 -11.95 -6.16
N ALA A 429 -17.15 -10.89 -6.46
CA ALA A 429 -17.39 -9.55 -5.94
C ALA A 429 -18.19 -8.66 -6.88
N LEU A 430 -18.24 -8.99 -8.18
CA LEU A 430 -18.86 -8.17 -9.22
C LEU A 430 -19.76 -9.03 -10.11
N ASP A 431 -20.86 -8.46 -10.56
CA ASP A 431 -21.70 -9.08 -11.58
C ASP A 431 -20.96 -9.14 -12.91
N VAL A 432 -21.00 -10.31 -13.55
CA VAL A 432 -20.39 -10.57 -14.86
C VAL A 432 -21.49 -10.64 -15.92
N THR A 433 -21.44 -9.75 -16.89
CA THR A 433 -22.31 -9.79 -18.08
C THR A 433 -21.59 -10.52 -19.22
N PRO A 434 -22.12 -11.62 -19.78
CA PRO A 434 -21.48 -12.34 -20.88
C PRO A 434 -21.29 -11.47 -22.15
N THR A 435 -20.18 -11.66 -22.85
CA THR A 435 -19.89 -11.04 -24.16
C THR A 435 -19.46 -12.10 -25.18
N ALA A 436 -19.38 -11.75 -26.47
CA ALA A 436 -19.07 -12.70 -27.54
C ALA A 436 -17.70 -13.41 -27.42
N GLY A 437 -16.76 -12.87 -26.64
CA GLY A 437 -15.42 -13.43 -26.41
C GLY A 437 -15.02 -13.57 -24.94
N GLY A 438 -15.96 -13.38 -24.00
CA GLY A 438 -15.68 -13.38 -22.57
C GLY A 438 -16.82 -12.80 -21.75
N GLY A 439 -16.54 -11.72 -21.02
CA GLY A 439 -17.51 -11.09 -20.12
C GLY A 439 -17.10 -9.66 -19.77
N ALA A 440 -18.07 -8.88 -19.28
CA ALA A 440 -17.86 -7.53 -18.81
C ALA A 440 -18.21 -7.44 -17.32
N VAL A 441 -17.39 -6.71 -16.56
CA VAL A 441 -17.62 -6.39 -15.15
C VAL A 441 -17.84 -4.89 -14.98
N GLN A 442 -18.72 -4.52 -14.05
CA GLN A 442 -19.00 -3.13 -13.71
C GLN A 442 -18.34 -2.82 -12.37
N ILE A 443 -17.42 -1.86 -12.33
CA ILE A 443 -16.86 -1.37 -11.07
C ILE A 443 -17.94 -0.54 -10.37
N PRO A 444 -18.22 -0.78 -9.07
CA PRO A 444 -19.16 0.02 -8.31
C PRO A 444 -18.76 1.51 -8.30
N ALA A 445 -19.72 2.41 -8.34
CA ALA A 445 -19.45 3.85 -8.34
C ALA A 445 -18.86 4.34 -7.01
N ASP A 446 -19.10 3.61 -5.93
CA ASP A 446 -18.63 3.84 -4.56
C ASP A 446 -17.45 2.93 -4.18
N ALA A 447 -16.84 2.23 -5.14
CA ALA A 447 -15.69 1.37 -4.88
C ALA A 447 -14.52 2.17 -4.26
N ALA A 448 -13.99 1.70 -3.14
CA ALA A 448 -12.86 2.33 -2.47
C ALA A 448 -11.59 2.25 -3.34
N ILE A 449 -10.85 3.36 -3.42
CA ILE A 449 -9.55 3.40 -4.12
C ILE A 449 -8.58 2.40 -3.48
N GLY A 450 -7.81 1.70 -4.30
CA GLY A 450 -6.91 0.62 -3.89
C GLY A 450 -7.60 -0.75 -3.77
N THR A 451 -8.92 -0.84 -3.89
CA THR A 451 -9.62 -2.14 -3.93
C THR A 451 -9.13 -2.97 -5.11
N VAL A 452 -8.86 -4.26 -4.88
CA VAL A 452 -8.46 -5.20 -5.93
C VAL A 452 -9.57 -6.22 -6.16
N TYR A 453 -10.16 -6.19 -7.34
CA TYR A 453 -11.11 -7.21 -7.78
C TYR A 453 -10.38 -8.31 -8.54
N THR A 454 -10.61 -9.57 -8.17
CA THR A 454 -10.10 -10.74 -8.90
C THR A 454 -11.22 -11.30 -9.77
N VAL A 455 -10.93 -11.40 -11.07
CA VAL A 455 -11.82 -11.99 -12.08
C VAL A 455 -11.18 -13.26 -12.61
N ASP A 456 -11.90 -14.37 -12.53
CA ASP A 456 -11.46 -15.68 -12.98
C ASP A 456 -12.01 -15.99 -14.38
N GLY A 457 -11.13 -16.21 -15.36
CA GLY A 457 -11.45 -16.84 -16.63
C GLY A 457 -11.29 -18.36 -16.53
N LEU A 458 -12.36 -19.10 -16.83
CA LEU A 458 -12.35 -20.56 -16.91
C LEU A 458 -12.35 -21.01 -18.36
N LEU A 459 -11.52 -22.02 -18.65
CA LEU A 459 -11.54 -22.79 -19.88
C LEU A 459 -11.92 -24.24 -19.54
N HIS A 460 -13.10 -24.66 -19.97
CA HIS A 460 -13.56 -26.03 -19.85
C HIS A 460 -13.10 -26.85 -21.06
N ILE A 461 -12.49 -28.01 -20.81
CA ILE A 461 -11.93 -28.89 -21.85
C ILE A 461 -12.51 -30.29 -21.70
N GLY A 462 -13.20 -30.78 -22.73
CA GLY A 462 -13.78 -32.12 -22.78
C GLY A 462 -15.31 -32.12 -22.77
N PRO A 463 -15.94 -33.31 -22.85
CA PRO A 463 -17.38 -33.44 -23.03
C PRO A 463 -18.17 -32.95 -21.80
N ALA A 464 -19.41 -32.51 -22.03
CA ALA A 464 -20.31 -32.04 -20.96
C ALA A 464 -20.41 -33.05 -19.80
N GLY A 465 -20.36 -32.55 -18.57
CA GLY A 465 -20.37 -33.37 -17.34
C GLY A 465 -19.05 -34.08 -17.00
N ARG A 466 -18.04 -34.01 -17.88
CA ARG A 466 -16.68 -34.53 -17.62
C ARG A 466 -15.57 -33.53 -17.96
N ALA A 467 -15.93 -32.34 -18.43
CA ALA A 467 -15.00 -31.30 -18.82
C ALA A 467 -14.12 -30.89 -17.63
N VAL A 468 -12.84 -30.69 -17.85
CA VAL A 468 -11.92 -30.16 -16.84
C VAL A 468 -11.83 -28.65 -16.98
N ALA A 469 -11.98 -27.92 -15.89
CA ALA A 469 -11.85 -26.48 -15.88
C ALA A 469 -10.39 -26.08 -15.59
N VAL A 470 -9.81 -25.26 -16.47
CA VAL A 470 -8.54 -24.57 -16.23
C VAL A 470 -8.84 -23.11 -15.92
N ARG A 471 -8.30 -22.60 -14.82
CA ARG A 471 -8.53 -21.24 -14.34
C ARG A 471 -7.35 -20.33 -14.66
N ALA A 472 -7.63 -19.11 -15.09
CA ALA A 472 -6.71 -17.97 -15.13
C ALA A 472 -7.33 -16.80 -14.38
N SER A 473 -6.55 -16.13 -13.52
CA SER A 473 -7.02 -14.99 -12.74
C SER A 473 -6.49 -13.69 -13.32
N HIS A 474 -7.34 -12.67 -13.32
CA HIS A 474 -7.06 -11.29 -13.74
C HIS A 474 -7.38 -10.36 -12.58
N GLN A 475 -6.44 -9.49 -12.22
CA GLN A 475 -6.63 -8.53 -11.14
C GLN A 475 -6.86 -7.14 -11.70
N ILE A 476 -7.80 -6.43 -11.09
CA ILE A 476 -8.18 -5.08 -11.46
C ILE A 476 -8.09 -4.22 -10.20
N THR A 477 -7.16 -3.26 -10.20
CA THR A 477 -6.99 -2.32 -9.09
C THR A 477 -7.79 -1.04 -9.36
N VAL A 478 -8.58 -0.63 -8.37
CA VAL A 478 -9.35 0.61 -8.43
C VAL A 478 -8.42 1.80 -8.17
N MET A 479 -8.30 2.70 -9.15
CA MET A 479 -7.47 3.90 -9.09
C MET A 479 -8.33 5.16 -8.97
N PRO A 480 -7.81 6.28 -8.44
CA PRO A 480 -8.49 7.57 -8.52
C PRO A 480 -8.80 7.90 -9.98
N PRO A 481 -10.00 8.41 -10.34
CA PRO A 481 -10.33 8.72 -11.73
C PRO A 481 -9.34 9.69 -12.40
N LEU A 482 -8.92 10.71 -11.65
CA LEU A 482 -7.89 11.66 -12.01
C LEU A 482 -6.82 11.68 -10.93
N GLU A 483 -5.57 11.84 -11.33
CA GLU A 483 -4.46 12.18 -10.43
C GLU A 483 -3.77 13.43 -10.94
N LEU A 484 -3.20 14.21 -10.03
CA LEU A 484 -2.61 15.50 -10.33
C LEU A 484 -1.27 15.62 -9.62
N GLU A 485 -0.25 15.95 -10.39
CA GLU A 485 1.12 16.17 -9.93
C GLU A 485 1.54 17.59 -10.33
N LEU A 486 2.04 18.36 -9.36
CA LEU A 486 2.52 19.73 -9.55
C LEU A 486 4.02 19.79 -9.37
N THR A 487 4.72 20.41 -10.31
CA THR A 487 6.17 20.63 -10.21
C THR A 487 6.51 22.07 -10.54
N SER A 488 7.48 22.64 -9.81
CA SER A 488 8.04 23.95 -10.14
C SER A 488 8.84 23.81 -11.44
N SER A 489 8.63 24.70 -12.38
CA SER A 489 9.40 24.77 -13.62
C SER A 489 10.26 26.04 -13.68
N GLY A 490 10.49 26.65 -12.52
CA GLY A 490 11.31 27.83 -12.32
C GLY A 490 10.51 29.13 -12.43
N ILE A 491 11.17 30.15 -12.95
CA ILE A 491 10.63 31.48 -13.23
C ILE A 491 11.06 31.88 -14.63
N ASP A 492 10.31 32.74 -15.26
CA ASP A 492 10.76 33.48 -16.42
C ASP A 492 11.63 34.63 -15.92
N THR A 493 12.94 34.62 -16.21
CA THR A 493 13.86 35.63 -15.65
C THR A 493 13.67 37.03 -16.24
N GLU A 494 12.96 37.14 -17.37
CA GLU A 494 12.68 38.42 -18.01
C GLU A 494 11.45 39.12 -17.43
N THR A 495 10.43 38.35 -17.06
CA THR A 495 9.17 38.87 -16.51
C THR A 495 9.03 38.68 -15.00
N GLY A 496 9.84 37.81 -14.40
CA GLY A 496 9.72 37.36 -13.02
C GLY A 496 8.61 36.32 -12.79
N ALA A 497 7.81 35.95 -13.80
CA ALA A 497 6.66 35.06 -13.60
C ALA A 497 7.10 33.64 -13.19
N ALA A 498 6.56 33.10 -12.10
CA ALA A 498 6.80 31.72 -11.68
C ALA A 498 6.09 30.73 -12.62
N ARG A 499 6.72 29.58 -12.90
CA ARG A 499 6.20 28.54 -13.81
C ARG A 499 5.90 27.27 -13.05
N VAL A 500 4.75 26.69 -13.32
CA VAL A 500 4.25 25.48 -12.69
C VAL A 500 3.80 24.52 -13.78
N SER A 501 4.41 23.33 -13.79
CA SER A 501 3.95 22.23 -14.62
C SER A 501 2.89 21.44 -13.86
N ILE A 502 1.74 21.28 -14.49
CA ILE A 502 0.58 20.53 -14.02
C ILE A 502 0.50 19.27 -14.87
N ARG A 503 0.83 18.11 -14.29
CA ARG A 503 0.62 16.81 -14.93
C ARG A 503 -0.71 16.24 -14.43
N VAL A 504 -1.61 15.95 -15.36
CA VAL A 504 -2.89 15.28 -15.10
C VAL A 504 -2.83 13.87 -15.67
N ARG A 505 -3.08 12.88 -14.82
CA ARG A 505 -3.26 11.49 -15.19
C ARG A 505 -4.73 11.14 -15.24
N ASN A 506 -5.14 10.44 -16.29
CA ASN A 506 -6.50 9.92 -16.43
C ASN A 506 -6.52 8.40 -16.31
N ASN A 507 -7.04 7.88 -15.20
CA ASN A 507 -7.18 6.43 -14.99
C ASN A 507 -8.52 5.86 -15.49
N ARG A 508 -9.40 6.70 -16.07
CA ARG A 508 -10.61 6.22 -16.75
C ARG A 508 -10.24 5.44 -18.02
N LEU A 509 -11.10 4.49 -18.38
CA LEU A 509 -11.01 3.75 -19.64
C LEU A 509 -11.49 4.54 -20.88
N LYS A 510 -11.79 5.84 -20.72
CA LYS A 510 -12.24 6.75 -21.77
C LYS A 510 -11.45 8.06 -21.71
N PRO A 511 -11.32 8.80 -22.83
CA PRO A 511 -10.66 10.10 -22.82
C PRO A 511 -11.44 11.09 -21.95
N VAL A 512 -10.71 12.00 -21.31
CA VAL A 512 -11.25 13.02 -20.42
C VAL A 512 -10.73 14.39 -20.82
N THR A 513 -11.59 15.41 -20.74
CA THR A 513 -11.19 16.82 -20.77
C THR A 513 -11.35 17.37 -19.36
N ALA A 514 -10.24 17.69 -18.71
CA ALA A 514 -10.23 18.24 -17.36
C ALA A 514 -10.15 19.77 -17.40
N ASP A 515 -11.06 20.44 -16.71
CA ASP A 515 -11.03 21.87 -16.41
C ASP A 515 -10.05 22.13 -15.27
N LEU A 516 -9.07 23.01 -15.49
CA LEU A 516 -8.03 23.37 -14.53
C LEU A 516 -8.38 24.68 -13.85
N SER A 517 -8.53 24.63 -12.53
CA SER A 517 -8.73 25.80 -11.67
C SER A 517 -7.47 26.02 -10.83
N VAL A 518 -6.67 27.00 -11.24
CA VAL A 518 -5.45 27.39 -10.53
C VAL A 518 -5.78 28.56 -9.61
N THR A 519 -5.60 28.36 -8.31
CA THR A 519 -5.79 29.38 -7.28
C THR A 519 -4.42 29.92 -6.89
N PRO A 520 -4.07 31.15 -7.32
CA PRO A 520 -2.83 31.79 -6.94
C PRO A 520 -3.00 32.47 -5.56
N PRO A 521 -1.92 32.99 -4.97
CA PRO A 521 -2.01 33.89 -3.82
C PRO A 521 -2.73 35.19 -4.17
N GLN A 522 -3.16 35.92 -3.14
CA GLN A 522 -3.77 37.24 -3.31
C GLN A 522 -2.79 38.20 -4.03
N GLY A 523 -3.28 38.92 -5.04
CA GLY A 523 -2.46 39.89 -5.79
C GLY A 523 -1.64 39.28 -6.93
N TRP A 524 -1.92 38.04 -7.33
CA TRP A 524 -1.25 37.34 -8.43
C TRP A 524 -2.23 37.00 -9.56
N ARG A 525 -1.71 37.01 -10.79
CA ARG A 525 -2.42 36.63 -12.00
C ARG A 525 -1.90 35.30 -12.52
N VAL A 526 -2.82 34.45 -12.98
CA VAL A 526 -2.52 33.18 -13.64
C VAL A 526 -2.63 33.33 -15.16
N THR A 527 -1.67 32.80 -15.90
CA THR A 527 -1.74 32.64 -17.36
C THR A 527 -1.40 31.20 -17.71
N GLY A 528 -2.30 30.49 -18.39
CA GLY A 528 -2.11 29.09 -18.74
C GLY A 528 -3.38 28.47 -19.32
N PRO A 529 -3.32 27.21 -19.79
CA PRO A 529 -4.49 26.53 -20.31
C PRO A 529 -5.48 26.21 -19.18
N GLY A 530 -6.73 26.66 -19.33
CA GLY A 530 -7.81 26.32 -18.40
C GLY A 530 -8.41 24.92 -18.60
N LYS A 531 -7.97 24.18 -19.63
CA LYS A 531 -8.42 22.82 -19.93
C LYS A 531 -7.27 21.98 -20.45
N VAL A 532 -7.28 20.68 -20.14
CA VAL A 532 -6.35 19.69 -20.70
C VAL A 532 -7.10 18.44 -21.13
N GLN A 533 -6.80 17.94 -22.32
CA GLN A 533 -7.36 16.68 -22.82
C GLN A 533 -6.37 15.55 -22.56
N VAL A 534 -6.84 14.48 -21.94
CA VAL A 534 -6.01 13.34 -21.53
C VAL A 534 -6.64 12.04 -22.04
N GLY A 535 -5.85 11.23 -22.75
CA GLY A 535 -6.27 9.91 -23.22
C GLY A 535 -6.50 8.90 -22.08
N PRO A 536 -7.15 7.76 -22.33
CA PRO A 536 -7.33 6.70 -21.33
C PRO A 536 -5.99 6.14 -20.85
N GLY A 537 -5.78 6.08 -19.53
CA GLY A 537 -4.55 5.58 -18.92
C GLY A 537 -3.28 6.38 -19.28
N LYS A 538 -3.46 7.62 -19.74
CA LYS A 538 -2.37 8.52 -20.16
C LYS A 538 -2.22 9.68 -19.18
N ASP A 539 -1.07 10.32 -19.27
CA ASP A 539 -0.74 11.56 -18.59
C ASP A 539 -0.60 12.66 -19.63
N GLN A 540 -1.00 13.88 -19.27
CA GLN A 540 -0.73 15.08 -20.06
C GLN A 540 -0.22 16.17 -19.13
N SER A 541 0.86 16.84 -19.53
CA SER A 541 1.42 17.97 -18.78
C SER A 541 1.11 19.28 -19.50
N VAL A 542 0.78 20.30 -18.73
CA VAL A 542 0.61 21.67 -19.19
C VAL A 542 1.34 22.63 -18.28
N GLU A 543 1.83 23.73 -18.84
CA GLU A 543 2.52 24.76 -18.07
C GLU A 543 1.59 25.94 -17.78
N THR A 544 1.64 26.44 -16.55
CA THR A 544 0.95 27.64 -16.10
C THR A 544 1.96 28.62 -15.50
N GLN A 545 1.75 29.91 -15.76
CA GLN A 545 2.55 31.00 -15.23
C GLN A 545 1.78 31.78 -14.16
N LEU A 546 2.48 32.20 -13.12
CA LEU A 546 2.00 32.99 -12.00
C LEU A 546 2.80 34.29 -11.96
N ALA A 547 2.15 35.43 -12.11
CA ALA A 547 2.81 36.74 -12.07
C ALA A 547 2.18 37.64 -11.01
N ALA A 548 3.01 38.29 -10.18
CA ALA A 548 2.54 39.29 -9.25
C ALA A 548 1.96 40.50 -10.01
N THR A 549 0.82 41.03 -9.57
CA THR A 549 0.19 42.22 -10.17
C THR A 549 0.78 43.54 -9.67
N GLY A 550 1.73 43.48 -8.73
CA GLY A 550 2.47 44.61 -8.17
C GLY A 550 3.80 44.14 -7.58
N ALA A 551 4.45 44.96 -6.76
CA ALA A 551 5.66 44.56 -6.06
C ALA A 551 5.36 43.40 -5.11
N ALA A 552 6.08 42.29 -5.27
CA ALA A 552 6.01 41.13 -4.41
C ALA A 552 7.42 40.81 -3.89
N GLU A 553 7.50 40.53 -2.59
CA GLU A 553 8.76 40.13 -1.96
C GLU A 553 9.22 38.75 -2.47
N PRO A 554 10.53 38.52 -2.62
CA PRO A 554 11.06 37.18 -2.87
C PRO A 554 10.65 36.21 -1.76
N GLY A 555 10.24 35.00 -2.14
CA GLY A 555 9.89 33.97 -1.17
C GLY A 555 9.01 32.85 -1.69
N MET A 556 8.58 31.96 -0.78
CA MET A 556 7.73 30.82 -1.11
C MET A 556 6.30 31.31 -1.35
N VAL A 557 5.73 30.86 -2.46
CA VAL A 557 4.42 31.22 -2.95
C VAL A 557 3.62 29.94 -3.14
N GLU A 558 2.53 29.79 -2.39
CA GLU A 558 1.67 28.60 -2.50
C GLU A 558 0.73 28.76 -3.70
N VAL A 559 0.65 27.71 -4.52
CA VAL A 559 -0.35 27.55 -5.57
C VAL A 559 -1.15 26.30 -5.31
N SER A 560 -2.47 26.40 -5.45
CA SER A 560 -3.38 25.27 -5.40
C SER A 560 -4.00 25.05 -6.77
N VAL A 561 -4.08 23.80 -7.22
CA VAL A 561 -4.67 23.44 -8.51
C VAL A 561 -5.71 22.37 -8.31
N ALA A 562 -6.91 22.57 -8.86
CA ALA A 562 -7.93 21.55 -8.99
C ALA A 562 -8.13 21.21 -10.47
N ALA A 563 -8.18 19.92 -10.80
CA ALA A 563 -8.58 19.40 -12.10
C ALA A 563 -9.96 18.73 -11.98
N LYS A 564 -10.93 19.16 -12.79
CA LYS A 564 -12.30 18.65 -12.77
C LYS A 564 -12.74 18.11 -14.11
N ALA A 565 -13.35 16.93 -14.12
CA ALA A 565 -13.98 16.37 -15.30
C ALA A 565 -15.32 15.72 -14.95
N GLY A 566 -16.42 16.46 -15.14
CA GLY A 566 -17.74 16.00 -14.68
C GLY A 566 -17.77 15.87 -13.16
N ALA A 567 -17.91 14.65 -12.64
CA ALA A 567 -17.88 14.35 -11.21
C ALA A 567 -16.47 13.98 -10.70
N ASP A 568 -15.50 13.76 -11.59
CA ASP A 568 -14.14 13.42 -11.22
C ASP A 568 -13.36 14.68 -10.83
N GLU A 569 -12.64 14.65 -9.72
CA GLU A 569 -11.83 15.76 -9.23
C GLU A 569 -10.49 15.26 -8.68
N ALA A 570 -9.42 16.00 -8.97
CA ALA A 570 -8.12 15.86 -8.35
C ALA A 570 -7.61 17.22 -7.89
N PHE A 571 -6.86 17.23 -6.80
CA PHE A 571 -6.34 18.45 -6.19
C PHE A 571 -4.86 18.30 -5.84
N GLY A 572 -4.10 19.36 -6.06
CA GLY A 572 -2.69 19.43 -5.69
C GLY A 572 -2.32 20.82 -5.18
N ARG A 573 -1.27 20.88 -4.36
CA ARG A 573 -0.65 22.13 -3.91
C ARG A 573 0.84 22.06 -4.15
N LEU A 574 1.42 23.22 -4.44
CA LEU A 574 2.85 23.37 -4.61
C LEU A 574 3.27 24.70 -3.98
N SER A 575 4.38 24.67 -3.23
CA SER A 575 5.07 25.90 -2.84
C SER A 575 6.18 26.17 -3.85
N VAL A 576 6.10 27.31 -4.54
CA VAL A 576 7.08 27.73 -5.54
C VAL A 576 7.93 28.84 -4.97
N LEU A 577 9.24 28.76 -5.12
CA LEU A 577 10.12 29.87 -4.74
C LEU A 577 10.06 30.97 -5.81
N TYR A 578 9.44 32.08 -5.47
CA TYR A 578 9.39 33.27 -6.32
C TYR A 578 10.63 34.14 -6.13
N ILE A 579 11.24 34.52 -7.25
CA ILE A 579 12.35 35.46 -7.33
C ILE A 579 11.89 36.56 -8.28
N PRO A 580 11.60 37.78 -7.79
CA PRO A 580 11.32 38.89 -8.70
C PRO A 580 12.58 39.21 -9.52
N LYS A 581 12.39 39.76 -10.72
CA LYS A 581 13.48 40.11 -11.66
C LYS A 581 14.60 40.90 -10.97
N ASP A 582 14.23 41.88 -10.15
CA ASP A 582 15.17 42.78 -9.47
C ASP A 582 15.98 42.11 -8.35
N ALA A 583 15.53 40.94 -7.87
CA ALA A 583 16.27 40.15 -6.88
C ALA A 583 17.30 39.21 -7.54
N ASN A 584 17.23 38.99 -8.86
CA ASN A 584 18.23 38.19 -9.56
C ASN A 584 19.53 38.99 -9.74
N LEU A 585 20.61 38.48 -9.15
CA LEU A 585 21.93 39.10 -9.16
C LEU A 585 22.76 38.74 -10.39
N VAL A 586 22.30 37.76 -11.19
CA VAL A 586 22.92 37.40 -12.48
C VAL A 586 22.58 38.46 -13.52
N ARG A 587 23.58 38.92 -14.27
CA ARG A 587 23.42 39.81 -15.41
C ARG A 587 23.17 38.98 -16.68
N ASN A 588 22.24 39.44 -17.51
CA ASN A 588 21.84 38.74 -18.74
C ASN A 588 21.50 37.25 -18.48
N PRO A 589 20.54 36.95 -17.58
CA PRO A 589 20.27 35.59 -17.10
C PRO A 589 19.65 34.66 -18.14
N GLY A 590 18.95 35.21 -19.14
CA GLY A 590 18.36 34.49 -20.26
C GLY A 590 19.13 34.59 -21.59
N PHE A 591 20.31 35.21 -21.60
CA PHE A 591 21.13 35.40 -22.79
C PHE A 591 20.51 36.27 -23.92
N GLU A 592 19.48 37.06 -23.61
CA GLU A 592 18.82 37.97 -24.55
C GLU A 592 19.77 39.03 -25.12
N ASP A 593 20.76 39.47 -24.33
CA ASP A 593 21.83 40.39 -24.76
C ASP A 593 23.07 39.64 -25.27
N GLY A 594 22.87 38.46 -25.87
CA GLY A 594 23.94 37.59 -26.37
C GLY A 594 24.84 37.08 -25.25
N ALA A 595 26.16 37.11 -25.48
CA ALA A 595 27.17 36.64 -24.51
C ALA A 595 27.57 37.67 -23.44
N ALA A 596 26.91 38.83 -23.36
CA ALA A 596 27.29 39.90 -22.44
C ALA A 596 27.32 39.42 -20.98
N ASN A 597 28.38 39.80 -20.26
CA ASN A 597 28.66 39.45 -18.85
C ASN A 597 28.95 37.96 -18.56
N TRP A 598 28.96 37.11 -19.58
CA TRP A 598 29.26 35.69 -19.45
C TRP A 598 30.65 35.35 -20.00
N GLY A 599 31.46 34.67 -19.19
CA GLY A 599 32.74 34.09 -19.60
C GLY A 599 32.50 32.76 -20.29
N MET A 600 32.58 32.74 -21.62
CA MET A 600 32.45 31.53 -22.44
C MET A 600 33.56 31.45 -23.50
N ASP A 601 33.97 30.24 -23.85
CA ASP A 601 34.83 29.99 -25.01
C ASP A 601 33.96 29.94 -26.27
N ALA A 602 34.18 30.87 -27.20
CA ALA A 602 33.41 31.00 -28.44
C ALA A 602 33.57 29.80 -29.39
N THR A 603 34.54 28.91 -29.15
CA THR A 603 34.68 27.64 -29.88
C THR A 603 33.87 26.49 -29.25
N ALA A 604 33.43 26.65 -28.00
CA ALA A 604 32.76 25.63 -27.20
C ALA A 604 31.29 25.95 -26.88
N ALA A 605 30.90 27.23 -26.98
CA ALA A 605 29.54 27.70 -26.72
C ALA A 605 29.11 28.84 -27.67
N SER A 606 27.81 28.92 -27.93
CA SER A 606 27.18 29.97 -28.75
C SER A 606 25.81 30.34 -28.18
N ILE A 607 25.21 31.43 -28.65
CA ILE A 607 23.82 31.77 -28.32
C ILE A 607 22.88 31.20 -29.39
N ALA A 608 21.85 30.48 -28.95
CA ALA A 608 20.80 29.94 -29.79
C ALA A 608 19.56 30.85 -29.73
N THR A 609 18.88 31.01 -30.86
CA THR A 609 17.59 31.72 -30.95
C THR A 609 16.47 30.79 -31.43
N GLU A 610 16.81 29.55 -31.76
CA GLU A 610 15.89 28.51 -32.21
C GLU A 610 15.37 27.64 -31.06
N VAL A 611 16.07 27.65 -29.93
CA VAL A 611 15.69 26.97 -28.69
C VAL A 611 15.92 27.96 -27.56
N ALA A 612 14.85 28.34 -26.87
CA ALA A 612 14.89 29.17 -25.68
C ALA A 612 13.87 28.61 -24.67
N ARG A 613 14.15 28.78 -23.38
CA ARG A 613 13.20 28.46 -22.31
C ARG A 613 12.31 29.67 -22.04
N SER A 614 12.93 30.85 -21.97
CA SER A 614 12.27 32.14 -21.80
C SER A 614 12.78 33.11 -22.86
N GLY A 615 12.07 34.21 -23.08
CA GLY A 615 12.49 35.22 -24.05
C GLY A 615 12.69 34.62 -25.46
N SER A 616 13.80 34.99 -26.09
CA SER A 616 14.13 34.66 -27.48
C SER A 616 15.50 34.01 -27.66
N ALA A 617 16.29 33.86 -26.59
CA ALA A 617 17.64 33.32 -26.64
C ALA A 617 17.91 32.26 -25.56
N SER A 618 18.95 31.45 -25.76
CA SER A 618 19.56 30.64 -24.71
C SER A 618 21.02 30.35 -25.01
N LEU A 619 21.78 29.88 -24.02
CA LEU A 619 23.13 29.38 -24.22
C LEU A 619 23.10 27.97 -24.81
N LYS A 620 23.86 27.73 -25.87
CA LYS A 620 24.06 26.42 -26.48
C LYS A 620 25.51 25.98 -26.35
N MET A 621 25.74 24.77 -25.85
CA MET A 621 27.01 24.06 -25.89
C MET A 621 26.85 22.80 -26.74
N SER A 622 27.68 22.63 -27.77
CA SER A 622 27.60 21.46 -28.65
C SER A 622 28.96 20.78 -28.77
N ASN A 623 29.04 19.57 -28.26
CA ASN A 623 30.24 18.76 -28.20
C ASN A 623 30.13 17.60 -29.21
N PRO A 624 30.73 17.72 -30.42
CA PRO A 624 30.66 16.64 -31.42
C PRO A 624 31.37 15.35 -30.97
N THR A 625 32.37 15.50 -30.09
CA THR A 625 33.05 14.41 -29.39
C THR A 625 33.05 14.72 -27.89
N VAL A 626 33.69 13.88 -27.07
CA VAL A 626 33.85 14.16 -25.64
C VAL A 626 34.76 15.37 -25.45
N LEU A 627 34.18 16.51 -25.07
CA LEU A 627 34.89 17.79 -24.88
C LEU A 627 34.59 18.41 -23.49
N ARG A 628 35.19 19.56 -23.21
CA ARG A 628 35.10 20.27 -21.92
C ARG A 628 34.54 21.69 -22.09
N SER A 629 33.25 21.79 -22.35
CA SER A 629 32.56 23.06 -22.57
C SER A 629 32.00 23.61 -21.27
N GLN A 630 32.09 24.93 -21.12
CA GLN A 630 31.59 25.64 -19.94
C GLN A 630 31.27 27.10 -20.26
N CYS A 631 30.40 27.69 -19.44
CA CYS A 631 30.12 29.11 -19.40
C CYS A 631 30.02 29.53 -17.94
N SER A 632 30.45 30.74 -17.60
CA SER A 632 30.50 31.18 -16.20
C SER A 632 30.24 32.65 -16.00
N GLN A 633 29.72 33.00 -14.83
CA GLN A 633 29.59 34.38 -14.37
C GLN A 633 29.92 34.45 -12.87
N GLY A 634 30.69 35.46 -12.49
CA GLY A 634 30.97 35.78 -11.09
C GLY A 634 29.96 36.82 -10.58
N VAL A 635 29.38 36.56 -9.42
CA VAL A 635 28.45 37.44 -8.70
C VAL A 635 29.09 37.83 -7.38
N THR A 636 29.36 39.13 -7.21
CA THR A 636 29.91 39.68 -5.97
C THR A 636 28.78 40.02 -5.00
N LEU A 637 28.83 39.45 -3.79
CA LEU A 637 27.82 39.67 -2.74
C LEU A 637 28.33 40.57 -1.60
N ASN A 638 29.57 40.36 -1.16
CA ASN A 638 30.17 41.08 -0.01
C ASN A 638 29.25 41.10 1.24
N GLN A 639 28.74 39.92 1.59
CA GLN A 639 27.90 39.73 2.76
C GLN A 639 28.57 40.23 4.03
N GLN A 640 27.81 40.94 4.86
CA GLN A 640 28.26 41.36 6.20
C GLN A 640 28.04 40.24 7.25
N GLN A 641 27.08 39.37 7.00
CA GLN A 641 26.71 38.21 7.81
C GLN A 641 26.37 37.05 6.87
N PRO A 642 26.55 35.78 7.26
CA PRO A 642 26.13 34.65 6.43
C PRO A 642 24.66 34.82 6.03
N CYS A 643 24.39 34.72 4.73
CA CYS A 643 23.04 34.75 4.20
C CYS A 643 22.92 33.68 3.13
N ALA A 644 21.90 32.84 3.26
CA ALA A 644 21.59 31.80 2.29
C ALA A 644 21.48 32.35 0.88
N ILE A 645 21.88 31.56 -0.10
CA ILE A 645 21.70 31.88 -1.51
C ILE A 645 20.94 30.76 -2.22
N LEU A 646 20.08 31.14 -3.15
CA LEU A 646 19.57 30.24 -4.17
C LEU A 646 20.35 30.46 -5.46
N VAL A 647 20.78 29.37 -6.08
CA VAL A 647 21.29 29.36 -7.45
C VAL A 647 20.45 28.41 -8.29
N ARG A 648 20.09 28.82 -9.51
CA ARG A 648 19.31 27.98 -10.41
C ARG A 648 19.69 28.17 -11.86
N ALA A 649 19.35 27.18 -12.68
CA ALA A 649 19.37 27.27 -14.13
C ALA A 649 18.41 26.23 -14.72
N SER A 650 17.85 26.53 -15.88
CA SER A 650 17.17 25.54 -16.70
C SER A 650 18.16 24.93 -17.68
N SER A 651 18.05 23.62 -17.97
CA SER A 651 18.84 22.97 -19.01
C SER A 651 18.03 22.01 -19.86
N LYS A 652 18.34 21.93 -21.16
CA LYS A 652 17.76 20.96 -22.09
C LYS A 652 18.87 20.19 -22.78
N ALA A 653 18.75 18.87 -22.80
CA ALA A 653 19.76 17.98 -23.40
C ALA A 653 19.28 17.39 -24.72
N VAL A 654 20.18 17.26 -25.68
CA VAL A 654 20.00 16.51 -26.94
C VAL A 654 21.21 15.59 -27.12
N ASP A 655 20.94 14.28 -27.05
CA ASP A 655 21.90 13.19 -27.21
C ASP A 655 23.17 13.32 -26.33
N VAL A 656 23.01 13.85 -25.11
CA VAL A 656 24.13 13.96 -24.15
C VAL A 656 24.56 12.58 -23.65
N SER A 657 25.83 12.23 -23.82
CA SER A 657 26.32 10.86 -23.56
C SER A 657 26.63 10.54 -22.09
N GLY A 658 26.76 9.24 -21.76
CA GLY A 658 27.23 8.75 -20.46
C GLY A 658 26.25 8.96 -19.30
N PRO A 659 26.60 8.56 -18.06
CA PRO A 659 25.69 8.61 -16.90
C PRO A 659 25.53 10.02 -16.33
N ARG A 660 24.42 10.30 -15.64
CA ARG A 660 24.23 11.50 -14.82
C ARG A 660 25.36 11.65 -13.81
N ASN A 661 26.05 12.78 -13.85
CA ASN A 661 27.13 13.13 -12.93
C ASN A 661 27.37 14.65 -12.94
N ARG A 662 28.28 15.11 -12.09
CA ARG A 662 28.64 16.54 -11.95
C ARG A 662 29.18 17.22 -13.21
N GLU A 663 29.53 16.49 -14.26
CA GLU A 663 30.15 17.08 -15.45
C GLU A 663 29.11 17.60 -16.48
N TYR A 664 27.82 17.28 -16.32
CA TYR A 664 26.69 18.00 -16.92
C TYR A 664 25.82 18.59 -15.81
N SER A 665 26.05 19.86 -15.46
CA SER A 665 25.52 20.43 -14.22
C SER A 665 25.40 21.95 -14.23
N LEU A 666 24.57 22.43 -13.31
CA LEU A 666 24.74 23.73 -12.68
C LEU A 666 25.78 23.55 -11.57
N TYR A 667 26.88 24.28 -11.64
CA TYR A 667 28.02 24.13 -10.74
C TYR A 667 28.35 25.48 -10.10
N VAL A 668 28.58 25.49 -8.79
CA VAL A 668 28.77 26.71 -8.01
C VAL A 668 30.01 26.58 -7.13
N ASP A 669 30.87 27.60 -7.20
CA ASP A 669 31.99 27.82 -6.28
C ASP A 669 31.75 29.11 -5.48
N ILE A 670 31.99 29.06 -4.18
CA ILE A 670 31.81 30.18 -3.25
C ILE A 670 33.18 30.58 -2.67
N TYR A 671 33.42 31.88 -2.55
CA TYR A 671 34.54 32.45 -1.81
C TYR A 671 33.99 33.29 -0.66
N TYR A 672 34.39 32.97 0.56
CA TYR A 672 34.01 33.71 1.76
C TYR A 672 34.82 35.00 1.92
N THR A 673 34.32 35.89 2.77
CA THR A 673 34.94 37.19 3.10
C THR A 673 36.28 37.04 3.82
N ASP A 674 36.48 35.93 4.54
CA ASP A 674 37.76 35.58 5.19
C ASP A 674 38.80 34.97 4.22
N GLY A 675 38.46 34.83 2.93
CA GLY A 675 39.31 34.26 1.89
C GLY A 675 39.22 32.74 1.73
N THR A 676 38.50 32.03 2.61
CA THR A 676 38.32 30.57 2.47
C THR A 676 37.30 30.21 1.38
N PRO A 677 37.47 29.11 0.63
CA PRO A 677 36.53 28.70 -0.40
C PRO A 677 35.57 27.58 0.04
N LEU A 678 34.44 27.46 -0.66
CA LEU A 678 33.58 26.28 -0.72
C LEU A 678 33.37 25.93 -2.19
N TYR A 679 33.97 24.84 -2.66
CA TYR A 679 33.96 24.46 -4.07
C TYR A 679 32.99 23.31 -4.37
N GLY A 680 32.58 23.20 -5.63
CA GLY A 680 32.00 21.95 -6.15
C GLY A 680 30.56 21.68 -5.77
N GLN A 681 29.78 22.72 -5.50
CA GLN A 681 28.34 22.56 -5.24
C GLN A 681 27.62 22.38 -6.57
N THR A 682 26.89 21.28 -6.77
CA THR A 682 26.34 20.96 -8.10
C THR A 682 24.92 20.44 -8.07
N TYR A 683 24.10 20.92 -8.99
CA TYR A 683 22.89 20.22 -9.42
C TYR A 683 23.18 19.48 -10.73
N GLN A 684 22.96 18.17 -10.75
CA GLN A 684 23.31 17.30 -11.87
C GLN A 684 22.09 17.09 -12.76
N PHE A 685 22.20 17.39 -14.05
CA PHE A 685 21.11 17.22 -15.01
C PHE A 685 21.08 15.79 -15.59
N GLU A 686 19.90 15.31 -15.96
CA GLU A 686 19.73 14.04 -16.64
C GLU A 686 20.32 14.10 -18.06
N THR A 687 21.08 13.06 -18.42
CA THR A 687 21.74 12.91 -19.72
C THR A 687 20.81 12.26 -20.76
N GLY A 688 21.19 12.27 -22.03
CA GLY A 688 20.37 11.80 -23.16
C GLY A 688 19.66 12.94 -23.87
N THR A 689 18.44 12.70 -24.33
CA THR A 689 17.56 13.71 -24.92
C THR A 689 16.40 13.98 -23.97
N THR A 690 16.34 15.21 -23.44
CA THR A 690 15.34 15.61 -22.45
C THR A 690 14.61 16.85 -22.93
N ASP A 691 13.44 17.13 -22.34
CA ASP A 691 12.93 18.50 -22.37
C ASP A 691 13.68 19.38 -21.33
N TRP A 692 13.24 20.63 -21.16
CA TRP A 692 13.79 21.52 -20.14
C TRP A 692 13.65 20.94 -18.73
N GLN A 693 14.78 20.90 -18.03
CA GLN A 693 14.93 20.49 -16.65
C GLN A 693 15.26 21.73 -15.82
N LEU A 694 14.66 21.84 -14.63
CA LEU A 694 15.05 22.87 -13.66
C LEU A 694 16.13 22.31 -12.74
N GLY A 695 17.22 23.05 -12.55
CA GLY A 695 18.22 22.76 -11.54
C GLY A 695 18.25 23.87 -10.51
N GLU A 696 18.14 23.50 -9.23
CA GLU A 696 18.14 24.41 -8.09
C GLU A 696 19.15 23.95 -7.04
N LEU A 697 19.90 24.91 -6.51
CA LEU A 697 20.82 24.76 -5.40
C LEU A 697 20.46 25.80 -4.35
N TYR A 698 19.96 25.32 -3.22
CA TYR A 698 19.79 26.14 -2.04
C TYR A 698 21.02 25.96 -1.14
N LEU A 699 21.87 27.00 -1.06
CA LEU A 699 23.16 26.92 -0.38
C LEU A 699 23.14 27.79 0.88
N GLU A 700 23.22 27.14 2.03
CA GLU A 700 23.32 27.81 3.34
C GLU A 700 24.80 27.99 3.73
N PRO A 701 25.40 29.18 3.60
CA PRO A 701 26.81 29.36 3.87
C PRO A 701 27.11 29.37 5.37
N ALA A 702 28.20 28.73 5.78
CA ALA A 702 28.68 28.80 7.18
C ALA A 702 29.31 30.17 7.53
N LYS A 703 29.65 30.99 6.51
CA LYS A 703 30.37 32.26 6.66
C LYS A 703 29.84 33.29 5.65
N PRO A 704 30.02 34.61 5.88
CA PRO A 704 29.60 35.61 4.90
C PRO A 704 30.32 35.42 3.56
N ILE A 705 29.55 35.33 2.48
CA ILE A 705 30.03 35.16 1.11
C ILE A 705 30.55 36.47 0.54
N ARG A 706 31.76 36.45 -0.01
CA ARG A 706 32.31 37.55 -0.81
C ARG A 706 31.87 37.45 -2.26
N ASN A 707 32.04 36.29 -2.88
CA ASN A 707 31.77 36.07 -4.30
C ASN A 707 31.25 34.65 -4.57
N VAL A 708 30.29 34.54 -5.48
CA VAL A 708 29.74 33.28 -6.01
C VAL A 708 30.12 33.19 -7.48
N ASN A 709 30.73 32.10 -7.91
CA ASN A 709 30.95 31.80 -9.32
C ASN A 709 29.98 30.71 -9.76
N VAL A 710 29.11 31.04 -10.71
CA VAL A 710 28.18 30.10 -11.31
C VAL A 710 28.76 29.61 -12.62
N TYR A 711 28.71 28.30 -12.83
CA TYR A 711 29.15 27.62 -14.02
C TYR A 711 28.03 26.74 -14.58
N LEU A 712 27.86 26.82 -15.90
CA LEU A 712 27.02 25.91 -16.68
C LEU A 712 27.97 24.96 -17.39
N LEU A 713 27.87 23.66 -17.12
CA LEU A 713 28.89 22.69 -17.53
C LEU A 713 28.35 21.66 -18.50
N LEU A 714 29.10 21.39 -19.57
CA LEU A 714 29.01 20.19 -20.40
C LEU A 714 30.43 19.66 -20.65
N ARG A 715 30.99 18.99 -19.65
CA ARG A 715 32.37 18.50 -19.62
C ARG A 715 32.43 16.98 -19.66
N GLY A 716 33.45 16.42 -20.30
CA GLY A 716 33.62 14.96 -20.39
C GLY A 716 32.45 14.27 -21.11
N LYS A 717 31.72 15.00 -21.96
CA LYS A 717 30.48 14.58 -22.59
C LYS A 717 30.47 14.99 -24.06
N SER A 718 29.85 14.17 -24.91
CA SER A 718 29.39 14.54 -26.26
C SER A 718 27.90 14.84 -26.24
N GLY A 719 27.37 15.49 -27.28
CA GLY A 719 25.96 15.90 -27.39
C GLY A 719 25.80 17.41 -27.28
N THR A 720 24.56 17.89 -27.23
CA THR A 720 24.23 19.32 -27.14
C THR A 720 23.43 19.60 -25.88
N ALA A 721 23.82 20.64 -25.14
CA ALA A 721 23.07 21.15 -24.00
C ALA A 721 22.71 22.62 -24.22
N TYR A 722 21.47 22.97 -23.91
CA TYR A 722 21.00 24.34 -23.83
C TYR A 722 20.86 24.73 -22.35
N PHE A 723 21.16 25.98 -22.02
CA PHE A 723 20.98 26.53 -20.69
C PHE A 723 20.32 27.90 -20.76
N ASP A 724 19.42 28.16 -19.81
CA ASP A 724 18.63 29.37 -19.81
C ASP A 724 18.11 29.67 -18.38
N ASP A 725 17.54 30.87 -18.18
CA ASP A 725 16.88 31.30 -16.95
C ASP A 725 17.72 31.13 -15.68
N VAL A 726 18.99 31.56 -15.75
CA VAL A 726 19.92 31.47 -14.62
C VAL A 726 19.55 32.51 -13.56
N ALA A 727 19.53 32.11 -12.29
CA ALA A 727 19.40 33.08 -11.21
C ALA A 727 20.34 32.80 -10.05
N VAL A 728 20.79 33.88 -9.41
CA VAL A 728 21.45 33.90 -8.11
C VAL A 728 20.73 34.93 -7.26
N MET A 729 20.28 34.55 -6.09
CA MET A 729 19.56 35.43 -5.18
C MET A 729 20.02 35.16 -3.75
N GLU A 730 20.27 36.21 -2.97
CA GLU A 730 20.33 36.08 -1.51
C GLU A 730 18.91 35.89 -0.98
N ASP A 731 18.67 34.97 -0.04
CA ASP A 731 17.36 34.87 0.61
C ASP A 731 17.29 35.82 1.82
N PRO A 732 16.72 37.04 1.67
CA PRO A 732 16.72 38.02 2.76
C PRO A 732 15.92 37.54 3.97
N ARG A 733 15.02 36.57 3.80
CA ARG A 733 14.18 36.04 4.89
C ARG A 733 15.00 35.27 5.92
N ARG A 734 16.16 34.72 5.51
CA ARG A 734 17.05 33.90 6.34
C ARG A 734 18.31 34.65 6.78
N LYS A 735 18.42 35.94 6.41
CA LYS A 735 19.56 36.78 6.76
C LYS A 735 19.65 36.93 8.28
N GLY A 736 20.86 36.71 8.82
CA GLY A 736 21.12 36.87 10.26
C GLY A 736 20.60 35.73 11.12
N ASN A 737 20.44 34.52 10.57
CA ASN A 737 20.13 33.32 11.33
C ASN A 737 21.28 32.94 12.27
N VAL A 738 21.09 33.16 13.57
CA VAL A 738 22.07 32.82 14.62
C VAL A 738 21.85 31.44 15.22
N ALA A 739 20.77 30.74 14.88
CA ALA A 739 20.47 29.40 15.42
C ALA A 739 21.54 28.37 15.07
N ARG A 740 22.27 28.57 13.97
CA ARG A 740 23.34 27.68 13.52
C ARG A 740 24.52 27.56 14.49
N ASP A 741 24.72 28.58 15.31
CA ASP A 741 25.76 28.59 16.34
C ASP A 741 25.27 27.94 17.65
N ALA A 742 24.00 27.53 17.72
CA ALA A 742 23.40 27.03 18.95
C ALA A 742 23.76 25.56 19.21
N GLU A 743 24.02 25.23 20.48
CA GLU A 743 23.90 23.86 20.96
C GLU A 743 22.41 23.53 21.11
N VAL A 744 21.97 22.45 20.45
CA VAL A 744 20.57 22.02 20.44
C VAL A 744 20.34 20.89 21.44
N THR A 745 19.34 21.05 22.29
CA THR A 745 18.84 19.98 23.17
C THR A 745 17.32 19.83 23.00
N VAL A 746 16.84 18.60 23.14
CA VAL A 746 15.42 18.25 22.99
C VAL A 746 14.98 17.39 24.17
N ASP A 747 13.67 17.36 24.45
CA ASP A 747 13.11 16.52 25.52
C ASP A 747 13.23 15.02 25.21
N SER A 748 12.95 14.66 23.95
CA SER A 748 12.85 13.28 23.49
C SER A 748 13.06 13.19 21.98
N SER A 749 13.26 11.97 21.49
CA SER A 749 13.26 11.67 20.06
C SER A 749 12.40 10.45 19.79
N TYR A 750 11.71 10.44 18.64
CA TYR A 750 11.04 9.25 18.12
C TYR A 750 12.09 8.14 17.86
N GLY A 751 11.71 6.88 18.07
CA GLY A 751 12.64 5.75 17.87
C GLY A 751 13.14 5.65 16.42
N GLY A 752 14.13 4.78 16.17
CA GLY A 752 14.60 4.49 14.80
C GLY A 752 15.66 5.45 14.24
N GLY A 753 16.32 6.24 15.10
CA GLY A 753 17.52 7.01 14.73
C GLY A 753 17.35 8.53 14.67
N TYR A 754 16.18 9.07 15.03
CA TYR A 754 15.99 10.52 15.13
C TYR A 754 16.90 11.16 16.17
N GLY A 755 17.52 12.28 15.80
CA GLY A 755 18.34 13.11 16.66
C GLY A 755 18.09 14.60 16.41
N PRO A 756 18.62 15.49 17.27
CA PRO A 756 18.40 16.93 17.16
C PRO A 756 19.24 17.61 16.07
N ALA A 757 20.18 16.90 15.45
CA ALA A 757 21.14 17.47 14.49
C ALA A 757 20.50 18.28 13.34
N PRO A 758 19.37 17.85 12.74
CA PRO A 758 18.76 18.59 11.63
C PRO A 758 18.19 19.96 12.02
N ILE A 759 17.89 20.20 13.31
CA ILE A 759 17.13 21.39 13.76
C ILE A 759 17.82 22.72 13.41
N THR A 760 19.14 22.75 13.27
CA THR A 760 19.90 23.98 12.97
C THR A 760 21.03 23.74 11.97
N ASP A 761 20.90 22.72 11.10
CA ASP A 761 21.94 22.40 10.13
C ASP A 761 21.89 23.32 8.89
N GLY A 762 20.78 24.04 8.72
CA GLY A 762 20.54 24.97 7.63
C GLY A 762 19.81 24.35 6.43
N ILE A 763 19.45 23.07 6.48
CA ILE A 763 18.86 22.31 5.38
C ILE A 763 17.33 22.34 5.48
N ILE A 764 16.70 23.09 4.57
CA ILE A 764 15.23 23.21 4.51
C ILE A 764 14.58 22.38 3.38
N GLN A 765 15.40 21.85 2.47
CA GLN A 765 14.99 20.94 1.39
C GLN A 765 15.57 19.57 1.67
N THR A 766 14.71 18.57 1.83
CA THR A 766 15.08 17.30 2.45
C THR A 766 14.67 16.08 1.62
N ASP A 767 14.26 16.28 0.37
CA ASP A 767 13.61 15.26 -0.47
C ASP A 767 14.51 14.05 -0.76
N ASP A 768 15.83 14.26 -0.77
CA ASP A 768 16.85 13.22 -1.00
C ASP A 768 17.54 12.72 0.28
N LEU A 769 17.12 13.19 1.45
CA LEU A 769 17.71 12.81 2.73
C LEU A 769 16.99 11.63 3.36
N HIS A 770 17.73 10.78 4.05
CA HIS A 770 17.11 9.80 4.94
C HIS A 770 16.30 10.56 6.00
N TRP A 771 15.08 10.10 6.29
CA TRP A 771 14.12 10.75 7.20
C TRP A 771 14.69 11.19 8.57
N THR A 772 15.74 10.52 9.09
CA THR A 772 16.43 10.89 10.34
C THR A 772 17.47 12.01 10.19
N GLU A 773 17.96 12.24 8.97
CA GLU A 773 18.83 13.36 8.59
C GLU A 773 18.00 14.56 8.11
N ALA A 774 16.77 14.31 7.63
CA ALA A 774 15.85 15.32 7.13
C ALA A 774 15.17 16.14 8.24
N ALA A 775 15.00 15.58 9.44
CA ALA A 775 14.19 16.20 10.49
C ALA A 775 14.50 15.62 11.87
N TRP A 776 14.11 16.35 12.91
CA TRP A 776 13.90 15.82 14.25
C TRP A 776 12.42 15.61 14.52
N ALA A 777 12.08 14.47 15.14
CA ALA A 777 10.75 14.17 15.65
C ALA A 777 10.82 13.83 17.14
N SER A 778 9.94 14.41 17.96
CA SER A 778 9.79 14.04 19.37
C SER A 778 9.25 12.62 19.52
N ALA A 779 9.33 12.03 20.73
CA ALA A 779 8.51 10.85 21.01
C ALA A 779 7.03 11.20 20.84
N GLU A 780 6.21 10.26 20.33
CA GLU A 780 4.77 10.51 20.19
C GLU A 780 4.02 10.13 21.46
N ASN A 781 3.72 11.12 22.31
CA ASN A 781 2.98 10.92 23.56
C ASN A 781 2.27 12.21 23.99
N ASP A 782 1.60 12.18 25.15
CA ASP A 782 0.79 13.28 25.66
C ASP A 782 1.58 14.27 26.53
N GLN A 783 2.91 14.20 26.55
CA GLN A 783 3.76 15.12 27.31
C GLN A 783 4.02 16.41 26.53
N GLU A 784 4.64 17.39 27.19
CA GLU A 784 5.21 18.54 26.50
C GLU A 784 6.47 18.14 25.73
N HIS A 785 6.70 18.78 24.59
CA HIS A 785 7.91 18.61 23.79
C HIS A 785 8.62 19.93 23.60
N PHE A 786 9.95 19.95 23.62
CA PHE A 786 10.70 21.17 23.43
C PHE A 786 11.96 21.00 22.58
N ILE A 787 12.30 22.11 21.93
CA ILE A 787 13.62 22.36 21.33
C ILE A 787 14.23 23.52 22.11
N ALA A 788 15.38 23.29 22.75
CA ALA A 788 16.17 24.32 23.42
C ALA A 788 17.45 24.61 22.64
N LEU A 789 17.69 25.89 22.38
CA LEU A 789 18.79 26.43 21.59
C LEU A 789 19.66 27.30 22.48
N LYS A 790 20.92 26.90 22.68
CA LYS A 790 21.89 27.65 23.49
C LYS A 790 22.98 28.25 22.61
N LEU A 791 22.91 29.56 22.42
CA LEU A 791 23.90 30.35 21.71
C LEU A 791 25.19 30.51 22.54
N PRO A 792 26.36 30.68 21.91
CA PRO A 792 27.64 30.87 22.61
C PRO A 792 27.68 32.15 23.47
N GLU A 793 26.93 33.17 23.05
CA GLU A 793 26.77 34.45 23.73
C GLU A 793 25.35 35.00 23.50
N PRO A 794 24.85 35.90 24.37
CA PRO A 794 23.56 36.54 24.16
C PRO A 794 23.52 37.34 22.85
N ARG A 795 22.54 37.07 21.98
CA ARG A 795 22.34 37.81 20.73
C ARG A 795 20.91 38.35 20.61
N PRO A 796 20.71 39.53 20.00
CA PRO A 796 19.37 40.06 19.75
C PRO A 796 18.67 39.25 18.66
N VAL A 797 17.45 38.79 18.93
CA VAL A 797 16.58 38.10 17.97
C VAL A 797 15.28 38.87 17.88
N GLY A 798 14.84 39.21 16.68
CA GLY A 798 13.55 39.88 16.43
C GLY A 798 12.51 38.96 15.80
N LYS A 799 12.94 37.83 15.23
CA LYS A 799 12.09 36.95 14.44
C LYS A 799 12.59 35.52 14.50
N LEU A 800 11.68 34.56 14.40
CA LEU A 800 11.98 33.13 14.38
C LEU A 800 11.26 32.46 13.20
N SER A 801 11.83 31.38 12.68
CA SER A 801 11.17 30.51 11.69
C SER A 801 11.20 29.06 12.19
N ILE A 802 10.09 28.33 12.02
CA ILE A 802 10.01 26.88 12.27
C ILE A 802 9.59 26.21 10.97
N TYR A 803 10.43 25.33 10.44
CA TYR A 803 10.12 24.52 9.26
C TYR A 803 9.57 23.18 9.72
N TRP A 804 8.29 22.93 9.42
CA TRP A 804 7.62 21.70 9.85
C TRP A 804 7.92 20.56 8.88
N SER A 805 7.95 19.33 9.39
CA SER A 805 8.08 18.17 8.52
C SER A 805 6.82 17.94 7.69
N LEU A 806 7.02 17.39 6.49
CA LEU A 806 5.96 17.02 5.57
C LEU A 806 5.76 15.51 5.64
N ASP A 807 4.51 15.08 5.61
CA ASP A 807 4.14 13.67 5.52
C ASP A 807 3.17 13.51 4.34
N ALA A 808 3.59 12.78 3.31
CA ALA A 808 2.93 12.74 2.00
C ALA A 808 2.64 14.15 1.43
N GLY A 809 3.59 15.08 1.56
CA GLY A 809 3.46 16.48 1.13
C GLY A 809 2.57 17.36 2.02
N LEU A 810 1.97 16.81 3.09
CA LEU A 810 1.14 17.56 4.03
C LEU A 810 1.97 18.03 5.24
N PRO A 811 1.96 19.33 5.57
CA PRO A 811 2.66 19.84 6.75
C PRO A 811 2.10 19.29 8.06
N ARG A 812 3.00 18.89 8.97
CA ARG A 812 2.72 18.49 10.35
C ARG A 812 2.95 19.64 11.33
N THR A 813 2.34 20.80 11.04
CA THR A 813 2.40 22.02 11.85
C THR A 813 1.80 21.80 13.24
N SER A 814 2.54 22.15 14.30
CA SER A 814 1.99 22.19 15.66
C SER A 814 0.96 23.31 15.81
N ARG A 815 -0.11 23.04 16.56
CA ARG A 815 -1.25 23.96 16.74
C ARG A 815 -0.95 25.09 17.73
N LEU A 816 -0.08 24.85 18.71
CA LEU A 816 0.37 25.85 19.67
C LEU A 816 1.85 25.65 19.99
N ILE A 817 2.62 26.73 19.91
CA ILE A 817 4.02 26.80 20.35
C ILE A 817 4.20 28.00 21.27
N HIS A 818 4.94 27.81 22.36
CA HIS A 818 5.45 28.89 23.20
C HIS A 818 6.92 29.14 22.84
N VAL A 819 7.23 30.36 22.43
CA VAL A 819 8.61 30.85 22.31
C VAL A 819 9.02 31.37 23.67
N GLN A 820 10.08 30.81 24.24
CA GLN A 820 10.55 31.13 25.59
C GLN A 820 12.02 31.51 25.58
N VAL A 821 12.40 32.36 26.53
CA VAL A 821 13.78 32.76 26.80
C VAL A 821 14.13 32.45 28.25
N ARG A 822 15.39 32.13 28.51
CA ARG A 822 15.87 31.86 29.87
C ARG A 822 15.83 33.15 30.72
N ASP A 823 15.28 33.05 31.92
CA ASP A 823 15.21 34.13 32.92
C ASP A 823 15.62 33.56 34.28
N GLY A 824 16.89 33.75 34.63
CA GLY A 824 17.54 33.08 35.76
C GLY A 824 17.48 31.54 35.64
N ASP A 825 16.92 30.89 36.65
CA ASP A 825 16.72 29.43 36.68
C ASP A 825 15.42 28.96 36.01
N THR A 826 14.63 29.88 35.45
CA THR A 826 13.31 29.61 34.88
C THR A 826 13.24 29.99 33.39
N TRP A 827 12.15 29.58 32.73
CA TRP A 827 11.84 29.97 31.36
C TRP A 827 10.67 30.94 31.35
N ARG A 828 10.83 32.07 30.65
CA ARG A 828 9.77 33.06 30.45
C ARG A 828 9.23 32.96 29.03
N THR A 829 7.92 32.81 28.87
CA THR A 829 7.28 32.87 27.55
C THR A 829 7.35 34.30 27.01
N ALA A 830 8.01 34.45 25.87
CA ALA A 830 8.12 35.69 25.11
C ALA A 830 6.97 35.84 24.10
N LYS A 831 6.49 34.73 23.52
CA LYS A 831 5.38 34.73 22.56
C LYS A 831 4.64 33.40 22.57
N GLU A 832 3.31 33.45 22.43
CA GLU A 832 2.49 32.28 22.13
C GLU A 832 2.04 32.34 20.67
N VAL A 833 2.14 31.21 19.97
CA VAL A 833 1.87 31.12 18.53
C VAL A 833 0.83 30.04 18.29
N LEU A 834 -0.38 30.48 17.95
CA LEU A 834 -1.49 29.62 17.55
C LEU A 834 -1.48 29.45 16.03
N SER A 835 -1.48 28.20 15.57
CA SER A 835 -1.56 27.87 14.15
C SER A 835 -2.88 27.15 13.86
N THR A 836 -3.76 27.80 13.08
CA THR A 836 -5.02 27.20 12.61
C THR A 836 -4.89 26.57 11.22
N GLU A 837 -3.81 26.86 10.51
CA GLU A 837 -3.54 26.41 9.15
C GLU A 837 -2.37 25.42 9.12
N ARG A 838 -2.39 24.49 8.14
CA ARG A 838 -1.30 23.55 7.90
C ARG A 838 -0.32 24.19 6.93
N VAL A 839 0.73 24.78 7.48
CA VAL A 839 1.76 25.49 6.71
C VAL A 839 3.10 24.78 6.84
N PRO A 840 3.89 24.68 5.76
CA PRO A 840 5.20 24.02 5.79
C PRO A 840 6.25 24.80 6.62
N MET A 841 5.97 26.06 6.93
CA MET A 841 6.80 26.94 7.74
C MET A 841 5.92 27.90 8.56
N THR A 842 6.21 28.04 9.85
CA THR A 842 5.63 29.09 10.70
C THR A 842 6.67 30.16 10.95
N GLN A 843 6.34 31.41 10.66
CA GLN A 843 7.21 32.55 10.89
C GLN A 843 6.66 33.41 12.03
N ILE A 844 7.51 33.74 12.99
CA ILE A 844 7.13 34.35 14.27
C ILE A 844 7.89 35.66 14.42
N ALA A 845 7.19 36.79 14.41
CA ALA A 845 7.77 38.08 14.77
C ALA A 845 7.59 38.32 16.29
N LEU A 846 8.66 38.75 16.95
CA LEU A 846 8.59 39.23 18.34
C LEU A 846 8.14 40.69 18.35
N ASP A 847 7.45 41.09 19.42
CA ASP A 847 6.92 42.46 19.55
C ASP A 847 8.06 43.49 19.65
N GLU A 848 9.18 43.08 20.24
CA GLU A 848 10.45 43.79 20.26
C GLU A 848 11.61 42.78 20.20
N PRO A 849 12.79 43.17 19.67
CA PRO A 849 13.96 42.29 19.70
C PRO A 849 14.38 41.93 21.13
N ILE A 850 14.59 40.64 21.41
CA ILE A 850 15.02 40.14 22.72
C ILE A 850 16.47 39.66 22.61
N THR A 851 17.33 40.13 23.51
CA THR A 851 18.71 39.63 23.64
C THR A 851 18.75 38.50 24.67
N ALA A 852 19.04 37.28 24.22
CA ALA A 852 19.16 36.11 25.09
C ALA A 852 20.16 35.10 24.52
N ALA A 853 20.82 34.34 25.39
CA ALA A 853 21.69 33.23 24.99
C ALA A 853 20.93 31.90 24.89
N GLU A 854 19.85 31.72 25.65
CA GLU A 854 19.09 30.47 25.72
C GLU A 854 17.63 30.69 25.32
N TRP A 855 17.20 29.96 24.29
CA TRP A 855 15.88 29.99 23.71
C TRP A 855 15.23 28.61 23.81
N ARG A 856 13.90 28.56 23.94
CA ARG A 856 13.15 27.32 23.93
C ARG A 856 11.85 27.45 23.15
N LEU A 857 11.63 26.55 22.21
CA LEU A 857 10.34 26.34 21.56
C LEU A 857 9.65 25.18 22.28
N LEU A 858 8.53 25.45 22.95
CA LEU A 858 7.78 24.46 23.71
C LEU A 858 6.43 24.21 23.03
N GLN A 859 6.18 22.95 22.66
CA GLN A 859 4.85 22.46 22.31
C GLN A 859 4.16 21.92 23.58
N PRO A 860 3.04 22.51 24.01
CA PRO A 860 2.28 21.97 25.14
C PRO A 860 1.69 20.57 24.84
N PRO A 861 1.30 19.82 25.89
CA PRO A 861 0.65 18.52 25.76
C PRO A 861 -0.45 18.49 24.70
N ASN A 862 -0.38 17.49 23.81
CA ASN A 862 -1.35 17.27 22.75
C ASN A 862 -1.51 18.42 21.73
N GLN A 863 -0.58 19.40 21.66
CA GLN A 863 -0.67 20.52 20.72
C GLN A 863 0.11 20.32 19.41
N GLY A 864 0.46 19.08 19.07
CA GLY A 864 0.92 18.71 17.74
C GLY A 864 -0.16 18.87 16.67
N SER A 865 0.17 18.44 15.44
CA SER A 865 -0.77 18.51 14.30
C SER A 865 -2.09 17.78 14.59
N ALA A 866 -3.18 18.15 13.91
CA ALA A 866 -4.50 17.58 14.16
C ALA A 866 -4.56 16.04 14.03
N GLN A 867 -3.70 15.43 13.21
CA GLN A 867 -3.64 13.97 13.05
C GLN A 867 -2.62 13.28 13.97
N ARG A 868 -1.65 14.03 14.51
CA ARG A 868 -0.62 13.53 15.41
C ARG A 868 -0.44 14.53 16.54
N THR A 869 -1.40 14.55 17.44
CA THR A 869 -1.51 15.56 18.49
C THR A 869 -0.37 15.48 19.49
N GLY A 870 0.19 14.29 19.70
CA GLY A 870 1.31 14.05 20.60
C GLY A 870 2.70 14.15 19.97
N LEU A 871 2.84 14.75 18.77
CA LEU A 871 4.13 14.81 18.06
C LEU A 871 4.52 16.26 17.74
N MET A 872 5.78 16.61 18.01
CA MET A 872 6.45 17.77 17.44
C MET A 872 7.45 17.30 16.38
N TRP A 873 7.32 17.76 15.14
CA TRP A 873 8.12 17.27 14.02
C TRP A 873 8.66 18.42 13.16
N VAL A 874 9.96 18.67 13.29
CA VAL A 874 10.62 19.89 12.80
C VAL A 874 11.83 19.55 11.95
N ARG A 875 11.95 20.23 10.81
CA ARG A 875 13.08 20.13 9.88
C ARG A 875 14.20 21.10 10.24
N GLU A 876 13.85 22.35 10.54
CA GLU A 876 14.81 23.43 10.82
C GLU A 876 14.16 24.50 11.70
N VAL A 877 14.95 25.16 12.55
CA VAL A 877 14.59 26.32 13.36
C VAL A 877 15.60 27.45 13.12
N GLU A 878 15.08 28.65 12.91
CA GLU A 878 15.91 29.84 12.71
C GLU A 878 15.64 30.89 13.78
N LEU A 879 16.71 31.53 14.24
CA LEU A 879 16.69 32.68 15.14
C LEU A 879 17.28 33.86 14.37
N LEU A 880 16.44 34.80 13.94
CA LEU A 880 16.84 35.87 13.03
C LEU A 880 17.12 37.16 13.81
N SER A 881 18.35 37.65 13.69
CA SER A 881 18.75 38.94 14.23
C SER A 881 18.04 40.08 13.48
N PRO A 882 17.65 41.17 14.16
CA PRO A 882 17.13 42.36 13.48
C PRO A 882 18.11 42.86 12.43
N ALA A 883 17.61 43.34 11.29
CA ALA A 883 18.45 44.00 10.29
C ALA A 883 19.15 45.21 10.94
N GLN A 884 20.48 45.26 10.83
CA GLN A 884 21.28 46.42 11.23
C GLN A 884 21.15 47.56 10.23
#